data_AF-A0A8J7XPM8-F1
#
_entry.id   AF-A0A8J7XPM8-F1
#
_cell.length_a   1.000
_cell.length_b   1.000
_cell.length_c   1.000
_cell.angle_alpha   90.00
_cell.angle_beta   90.00
_cell.angle_gamma   90.00
#
_symmetry.space_group_name_H-M   'P 1'
#
loop_
_entity.id
_entity.type
_entity.pdbx_description
1 polymer ?
#
loop_
_entity_poly.entity_id
_entity_poly.type
_entity_poly.pdbx_seq_one_letter_code
_entity_poly.pdbx_strand_id
1 'polypeptide(L)'
;MNGISVKYAAICGILLFSLMQTDETRDNQSVEAHLDLMKNENQIILVGSVISNRDIVGARIKIYILRFDRSFVHTLLDTTVNLQTTSSMMLKDLNNGEDITFSLECLYGKYIVVMEVSGGNPLLDTVRIEKDFQTELIFLNENMPADIPDRVAKSHQYQYYLPCCSSKVAEDLNEYFEFNWTEEQITLAAGEIESEIYPRYSQGFSDLTSFFNDLNIILELNLTQAQIDELVYALENGLFSPKTDAPLPQVPDEITELVKHPSDSSAPFLTGKNVIARIYVNDPDNTWDADDRNTAWQQVSTAANQILNWAPSSANVSFIHVPFIATLDETPDYSSDNPDEEWMEQAVKSLGYADTIEFAKAIKTTYNADHVIQLFLVHTDEISYALPYPFGGYGERACVFFYDVCFIVCIRNDEGPYKHETLHLYGACDEYYESECNFGCGQCQITYDYYRSLYLNSRNCEYCMSNSVPCVMRSGANNDHAMNDYICPYTKGQIGWGDYDEDNILDPFDLCPEQPGPPSNYGCPSFGLADIPSLFDSDNFHVVGDTAYCTDVLGTANLSWIFGFHSGEIPEGRTDRILPYNEYERGNLLITGGPAVSPLAEEFGNYFGITYTYYPGVSFEIFCEGESIFLDLRDYPHRDIALVYLGREIENERTILLVWGY
;
A
#
# COMPACT_ATOMS: atom_id res chain seq x y z
N MET A 1 46.28 -8.95 -37.77
CA MET A 1 45.39 -8.03 -38.51
C MET A 1 44.00 -8.66 -38.55
N ASN A 2 43.04 -7.97 -37.90
CA ASN A 2 41.60 -7.84 -38.20
C ASN A 2 40.78 -9.12 -38.49
N GLY A 3 39.65 -9.43 -37.84
CA GLY A 3 38.77 -8.72 -36.91
C GLY A 3 37.37 -9.41 -36.88
N ILE A 4 36.54 -9.03 -35.89
CA ILE A 4 35.07 -9.25 -35.74
C ILE A 4 34.66 -10.63 -35.13
N SER A 5 34.32 -10.76 -33.83
CA SER A 5 33.13 -10.36 -33.02
C SER A 5 31.95 -11.38 -33.05
N VAL A 6 31.56 -11.92 -31.88
CA VAL A 6 30.19 -12.16 -31.28
C VAL A 6 30.39 -12.90 -29.93
N LYS A 7 30.24 -12.24 -28.77
CA LYS A 7 29.11 -12.13 -27.79
C LYS A 7 28.80 -13.37 -26.90
N TYR A 8 28.63 -13.04 -25.62
CA TYR A 8 28.36 -13.83 -24.40
C TYR A 8 27.17 -14.80 -24.46
N ALA A 9 27.27 -15.89 -23.70
CA ALA A 9 26.14 -16.68 -23.21
C ALA A 9 26.19 -16.75 -21.68
N ALA A 10 25.07 -16.39 -21.04
CA ALA A 10 24.78 -16.49 -19.61
C ALA A 10 23.98 -17.77 -19.33
N ILE A 11 24.19 -18.40 -18.17
CA ILE A 11 23.29 -19.41 -17.57
C ILE A 11 23.27 -19.20 -16.04
N CYS A 12 22.06 -19.16 -15.45
CA CYS A 12 21.74 -18.84 -14.05
C CYS A 12 21.59 -20.06 -13.10
N GLY A 13 21.70 -19.81 -11.77
CA GLY A 13 21.01 -20.52 -10.63
C GLY A 13 21.77 -21.70 -10.00
N ILE A 14 21.86 -21.91 -8.66
CA ILE A 14 20.86 -21.85 -7.56
C ILE A 14 21.57 -21.63 -6.18
N LEU A 15 20.98 -20.80 -5.29
CA LEU A 15 21.22 -20.82 -3.84
C LEU A 15 20.35 -21.91 -3.19
N LEU A 16 20.97 -22.93 -2.60
CA LEU A 16 20.29 -23.98 -1.82
C LEU A 16 20.65 -23.81 -0.34
N PHE A 17 19.68 -23.37 0.47
CA PHE A 17 19.76 -23.48 1.93
C PHE A 17 19.25 -24.87 2.35
N SER A 18 20.10 -25.68 2.98
CA SER A 18 19.69 -26.89 3.69
C SER A 18 19.51 -26.57 5.17
N LEU A 19 18.27 -26.42 5.63
CA LEU A 19 17.94 -26.50 7.04
C LEU A 19 18.01 -27.97 7.47
N MET A 20 19.06 -28.38 8.19
CA MET A 20 18.97 -29.60 8.99
C MET A 20 18.21 -29.28 10.27
N GLN A 21 16.91 -29.56 10.23
CA GLN A 21 16.03 -29.62 11.38
C GLN A 21 16.42 -30.81 12.25
N THR A 22 16.88 -30.55 13.47
CA THR A 22 16.85 -31.53 14.57
C THR A 22 16.31 -30.85 15.82
N ASP A 23 15.01 -30.59 15.80
CA ASP A 23 14.04 -30.91 16.87
C ASP A 23 12.82 -29.97 16.82
N GLU A 24 11.69 -30.55 17.18
CA GLU A 24 10.32 -30.12 16.90
C GLU A 24 9.91 -28.80 17.58
N THR A 25 10.13 -27.65 16.93
CA THR A 25 9.22 -26.49 17.07
C THR A 25 9.08 -25.76 15.74
N ARG A 26 7.84 -25.50 15.34
CA ARG A 26 7.44 -24.82 14.10
C ARG A 26 7.69 -23.32 14.26
N ASP A 27 8.71 -22.79 13.60
CA ASP A 27 8.71 -21.43 13.04
C ASP A 27 9.80 -21.34 11.96
N ASN A 28 9.41 -20.99 10.73
CA ASN A 28 10.33 -20.83 9.62
C ASN A 28 11.12 -19.52 9.80
N GLN A 29 12.42 -19.61 10.08
CA GLN A 29 13.32 -18.47 9.95
C GLN A 29 13.71 -18.31 8.47
N SER A 30 13.37 -17.18 7.86
CA SER A 30 13.92 -16.76 6.56
C SER A 30 15.10 -15.82 6.81
N VAL A 31 16.24 -16.12 6.19
CA VAL A 31 17.40 -15.22 6.12
C VAL A 31 17.62 -14.92 4.65
N GLU A 32 17.43 -13.67 4.26
CA GLU A 32 17.63 -13.23 2.88
C GLU A 32 18.99 -12.55 2.76
N ALA A 33 19.81 -13.01 1.80
CA ALA A 33 21.16 -12.51 1.58
C ALA A 33 21.33 -12.01 0.14
N HIS A 34 21.63 -10.72 0.00
CA HIS A 34 21.98 -10.10 -1.28
C HIS A 34 23.47 -9.78 -1.29
N LEU A 35 24.16 -10.14 -2.38
CA LEU A 35 25.57 -9.84 -2.61
C LEU A 35 25.72 -8.97 -3.86
N ASP A 36 26.34 -7.80 -3.70
CA ASP A 36 26.74 -6.92 -4.79
C ASP A 36 28.27 -6.68 -4.82
N LEU A 37 28.80 -6.58 -6.04
CA LEU A 37 30.23 -6.42 -6.33
C LEU A 37 30.47 -5.03 -6.88
N MET A 38 31.20 -4.19 -6.12
CA MET A 38 31.64 -2.89 -6.59
C MET A 38 33.15 -2.92 -6.88
N LYS A 39 33.53 -2.55 -8.10
CA LYS A 39 34.93 -2.46 -8.54
C LYS A 39 35.41 -1.03 -8.45
N ASN A 40 36.50 -0.79 -7.73
CA ASN A 40 37.27 0.44 -7.81
C ASN A 40 38.72 0.12 -8.22
N GLU A 41 39.48 1.09 -8.74
CA GLU A 41 40.71 0.88 -9.52
C GLU A 41 41.79 -0.01 -8.86
N ASN A 42 41.76 -0.19 -7.53
CA ASN A 42 42.64 -1.10 -6.77
C ASN A 42 41.92 -1.93 -5.68
N GLN A 43 40.59 -2.02 -5.67
CA GLN A 43 39.82 -2.65 -4.59
C GLN A 43 38.66 -3.52 -5.11
N ILE A 44 38.41 -4.64 -4.42
CA ILE A 44 37.21 -5.48 -4.62
C ILE A 44 36.38 -5.35 -3.34
N ILE A 45 35.22 -4.67 -3.42
CA ILE A 45 34.31 -4.51 -2.29
C ILE A 45 33.16 -5.53 -2.44
N LEU A 46 32.95 -6.32 -1.39
CA LEU A 46 32.00 -7.43 -1.35
C LEU A 46 30.87 -7.10 -0.36
N VAL A 47 29.82 -6.43 -0.84
CA VAL A 47 28.72 -6.00 0.02
C VAL A 47 27.72 -7.14 0.14
N GLY A 48 27.68 -7.79 1.30
CA GLY A 48 26.60 -8.69 1.70
C GLY A 48 25.61 -7.99 2.63
N SER A 49 24.32 -8.34 2.59
CA SER A 49 23.35 -7.96 3.62
C SER A 49 22.79 -9.20 4.31
N VAL A 50 22.75 -9.22 5.64
CA VAL A 50 22.04 -10.25 6.41
C VAL A 50 20.90 -9.57 7.13
N ILE A 51 19.66 -9.94 6.80
CA ILE A 51 18.43 -9.43 7.42
C ILE A 51 17.92 -10.50 8.39
N SER A 52 17.70 -10.12 9.65
CA SER A 52 17.12 -10.97 10.68
C SER A 52 15.88 -10.32 11.26
N ASN A 53 14.82 -11.09 11.46
CA ASN A 53 13.55 -10.62 12.04
C ASN A 53 13.59 -10.45 13.57
N ARG A 54 14.73 -10.70 14.25
CA ARG A 54 15.01 -10.39 15.68
C ARG A 54 16.49 -10.17 15.95
N ASP A 55 16.83 -9.54 17.09
CA ASP A 55 18.20 -9.36 17.60
C ASP A 55 18.95 -10.70 17.67
N ILE A 56 19.95 -10.89 16.80
CA ILE A 56 20.80 -12.09 16.85
C ILE A 56 21.96 -11.83 17.82
N VAL A 57 21.77 -12.14 19.10
CA VAL A 57 22.86 -12.15 20.07
C VAL A 57 23.70 -13.42 19.89
N GLY A 58 24.94 -13.29 19.43
CA GLY A 58 25.93 -14.39 19.40
C GLY A 58 26.12 -15.12 18.07
N ALA A 59 25.58 -14.63 16.95
CA ALA A 59 25.84 -15.24 15.64
C ALA A 59 27.31 -15.12 15.21
N ARG A 60 27.84 -16.22 14.70
CA ARG A 60 29.16 -16.30 14.08
C ARG A 60 29.00 -16.69 12.61
N ILE A 61 29.61 -15.94 11.70
CA ILE A 61 29.61 -16.27 10.28
C ILE A 61 30.89 -17.03 9.96
N LYS A 62 30.75 -18.22 9.37
CA LYS A 62 31.88 -18.95 8.80
C LYS A 62 32.02 -18.60 7.33
N ILE A 63 33.15 -18.02 6.95
CA ILE A 63 33.40 -17.49 5.60
C ILE A 63 34.41 -18.39 4.89
N TYR A 64 34.03 -18.92 3.72
CA TYR A 64 34.93 -19.62 2.81
C TYR A 64 35.18 -18.76 1.57
N ILE A 65 36.45 -18.40 1.33
CA ILE A 65 36.85 -17.66 0.13
C ILE A 65 37.64 -18.61 -0.75
N LEU A 66 37.11 -18.87 -1.95
CA LEU A 66 37.71 -19.79 -2.91
C LEU A 66 38.23 -19.01 -4.13
N ARG A 67 39.47 -19.29 -4.54
CA ARG A 67 40.02 -18.84 -5.82
C ARG A 67 39.95 -19.98 -6.83
N PHE A 68 39.33 -19.71 -7.97
CA PHE A 68 39.30 -20.64 -9.10
C PHE A 68 40.38 -20.26 -10.13
N ASP A 69 41.40 -21.11 -10.21
CA ASP A 69 42.32 -21.17 -11.35
C ASP A 69 41.77 -22.20 -12.34
N ARG A 70 42.13 -22.06 -13.63
CA ARG A 70 41.80 -22.94 -14.77
C ARG A 70 41.83 -24.45 -14.52
N SER A 71 42.32 -24.98 -13.40
CA SER A 71 42.13 -26.38 -13.02
C SER A 71 42.05 -26.71 -11.51
N PHE A 72 42.08 -25.74 -10.59
CA PHE A 72 42.12 -26.00 -9.14
C PHE A 72 41.33 -24.99 -8.32
N VAL A 73 40.79 -25.46 -7.19
CA VAL A 73 40.14 -24.65 -6.15
C VAL A 73 41.13 -24.42 -5.02
N HIS A 74 41.46 -23.17 -4.72
CA HIS A 74 42.31 -22.81 -3.59
C HIS A 74 41.50 -22.10 -2.51
N THR A 75 41.56 -22.57 -1.27
CA THR A 75 40.98 -21.86 -0.12
C THR A 75 41.91 -20.71 0.25
N LEU A 76 41.44 -19.47 0.09
CA LEU A 76 42.16 -18.26 0.46
C LEU A 76 41.98 -17.93 1.94
N LEU A 77 40.79 -18.21 2.49
CA LEU A 77 40.41 -17.92 3.86
C LEU A 77 39.37 -18.95 4.36
N ASP A 78 39.59 -19.47 5.56
CA ASP A 78 38.62 -20.27 6.34
C ASP A 78 38.66 -19.75 7.78
N THR A 79 37.69 -18.92 8.15
CA THR A 79 37.62 -18.31 9.48
C THR A 79 36.19 -18.11 9.94
N THR A 80 36.04 -17.93 11.25
CA THR A 80 34.76 -17.69 11.92
C THR A 80 34.81 -16.33 12.59
N VAL A 81 33.93 -15.40 12.18
CA VAL A 81 33.90 -14.02 12.67
C VAL A 81 32.67 -13.80 13.56
N ASN A 82 32.85 -13.15 14.70
CA ASN A 82 31.78 -12.75 15.60
C ASN A 82 31.21 -11.39 15.16
N LEU A 83 29.89 -11.29 15.01
CA LEU A 83 29.23 -10.09 14.48
C LEU A 83 29.21 -8.89 15.44
N GLN A 84 29.66 -9.05 16.70
CA GLN A 84 29.66 -7.96 17.68
C GLN A 84 30.90 -7.05 17.66
N THR A 85 31.89 -7.29 16.79
CA THR A 85 33.10 -6.46 16.75
C THR A 85 33.06 -5.50 15.57
N THR A 86 32.96 -4.20 15.84
CA THR A 86 33.11 -3.10 14.85
C THR A 86 34.58 -2.86 14.44
N SER A 87 35.53 -3.62 15.00
CA SER A 87 36.96 -3.44 14.74
C SER A 87 37.39 -4.16 13.45
N SER A 88 38.22 -3.49 12.62
CA SER A 88 38.92 -4.13 11.51
C SER A 88 39.84 -5.25 12.01
N MET A 89 39.71 -6.44 11.46
CA MET A 89 40.55 -7.61 11.73
C MET A 89 41.56 -7.80 10.59
N MET A 90 42.82 -7.97 10.95
CA MET A 90 43.89 -8.33 10.00
C MET A 90 43.98 -9.85 9.90
N LEU A 91 43.83 -10.38 8.69
CA LEU A 91 43.91 -11.79 8.36
C LEU A 91 45.05 -12.03 7.37
N LYS A 92 45.54 -13.27 7.31
CA LYS A 92 46.60 -13.68 6.39
C LYS A 92 46.01 -14.56 5.30
N ASP A 93 46.30 -14.25 4.04
CA ASP A 93 46.00 -15.15 2.92
C ASP A 93 46.72 -16.49 3.15
N LEU A 94 45.96 -17.58 3.14
CA LEU A 94 46.48 -18.93 3.41
C LEU A 94 47.44 -19.45 2.31
N ASN A 95 47.46 -18.84 1.12
CA ASN A 95 48.28 -19.27 -0.01
C ASN A 95 49.57 -18.46 -0.19
N ASN A 96 49.55 -17.14 0.04
CA ASN A 96 50.74 -16.28 -0.18
C ASN A 96 51.18 -15.48 1.06
N GLY A 97 50.41 -15.50 2.16
CA GLY A 97 50.75 -14.82 3.41
C GLY A 97 50.59 -13.30 3.38
N GLU A 98 49.96 -12.74 2.34
CA GLU A 98 49.64 -11.32 2.27
C GLU A 98 48.57 -10.92 3.29
N ASP A 99 48.61 -9.65 3.68
CA ASP A 99 47.68 -9.09 4.65
C ASP A 99 46.35 -8.73 3.97
N ILE A 100 45.29 -9.36 4.48
CA ILE A 100 43.90 -9.11 4.13
C ILE A 100 43.28 -8.38 5.32
N THR A 101 42.86 -7.13 5.12
CA THR A 101 42.10 -6.38 6.11
C THR A 101 40.62 -6.69 5.91
N PHE A 102 39.95 -7.09 7.00
CA PHE A 102 38.52 -7.35 7.05
C PHE A 102 37.88 -6.35 8.00
N SER A 103 36.87 -5.61 7.58
CA SER A 103 36.04 -4.81 8.48
C SER A 103 34.56 -5.12 8.29
N LEU A 104 33.81 -5.00 9.39
CA LEU A 104 32.38 -5.17 9.42
C LEU A 104 31.77 -3.82 9.82
N GLU A 105 30.97 -3.24 8.93
CA GLU A 105 30.28 -1.98 9.17
C GLU A 105 28.78 -2.25 9.27
N CYS A 106 28.18 -1.90 10.40
CA CYS A 106 26.72 -1.90 10.53
C CYS A 106 26.20 -0.55 10.04
N LEU A 107 25.55 -0.55 8.88
CA LEU A 107 24.95 0.64 8.28
C LEU A 107 23.49 0.30 7.96
N TYR A 108 22.56 1.03 8.57
CA TYR A 108 21.11 0.93 8.28
C TYR A 108 20.52 -0.48 8.52
N GLY A 109 20.91 -1.15 9.62
CA GLY A 109 20.46 -2.51 9.94
C GLY A 109 21.02 -3.60 9.01
N LYS A 110 22.01 -3.26 8.17
CA LYS A 110 22.71 -4.20 7.28
C LYS A 110 24.16 -4.31 7.72
N TYR A 111 24.64 -5.53 7.90
CA TYR A 111 26.05 -5.81 8.13
C TYR A 111 26.81 -5.84 6.81
N ILE A 112 27.52 -4.75 6.50
CA ILE A 112 28.39 -4.63 5.33
C ILE A 112 29.76 -5.21 5.66
N VAL A 113 30.20 -6.16 4.84
CA VAL A 113 31.55 -6.72 4.91
C VAL A 113 32.44 -5.94 3.94
N VAL A 114 33.52 -5.35 4.43
CA VAL A 114 34.53 -4.69 3.58
C VAL A 114 35.83 -5.47 3.67
N MET A 115 36.37 -5.82 2.51
CA MET A 115 37.64 -6.55 2.41
C MET A 115 38.63 -5.75 1.59
N GLU A 116 39.82 -5.55 2.14
CA GLU A 116 40.92 -4.88 1.46
C GLU A 116 42.13 -5.82 1.40
N VAL A 117 42.59 -6.15 0.19
CA VAL A 117 43.77 -6.99 -0.03
C VAL A 117 44.94 -6.07 -0.38
N SER A 118 45.93 -6.01 0.51
CA SER A 118 47.08 -5.12 0.32
C SER A 118 48.18 -5.80 -0.49
N GLY A 119 48.32 -5.39 -1.76
CA GLY A 119 49.50 -5.65 -2.59
C GLY A 119 49.34 -6.78 -3.61
N GLY A 120 49.48 -6.45 -4.91
CA GLY A 120 49.59 -7.44 -5.98
C GLY A 120 49.93 -6.77 -7.31
N ASN A 121 51.18 -6.86 -7.74
CA ASN A 121 51.65 -6.45 -9.07
C ASN A 121 51.81 -7.75 -9.89
N PRO A 122 51.13 -7.98 -11.03
CA PRO A 122 50.71 -6.98 -12.02
C PRO A 122 49.20 -6.69 -12.07
N LEU A 123 48.86 -5.60 -12.78
CA LEU A 123 47.52 -5.21 -13.23
C LEU A 123 46.67 -6.45 -13.54
N LEU A 124 45.66 -6.70 -12.71
CA LEU A 124 44.65 -7.74 -12.92
C LEU A 124 43.82 -7.38 -14.15
N ASP A 125 44.29 -7.80 -15.32
CA ASP A 125 43.48 -7.93 -16.53
C ASP A 125 42.26 -8.79 -16.20
N THR A 126 41.09 -8.16 -16.16
CA THR A 126 39.74 -8.74 -16.17
C THR A 126 39.61 -10.14 -15.54
N VAL A 127 39.51 -10.19 -14.21
CA VAL A 127 38.80 -11.30 -13.56
C VAL A 127 37.34 -10.88 -13.43
N ARG A 128 36.47 -11.46 -14.27
CA ARG A 128 35.02 -11.43 -14.07
C ARG A 128 34.69 -12.62 -13.17
N ILE A 129 34.42 -12.36 -11.89
CA ILE A 129 33.98 -13.39 -10.95
C ILE A 129 32.45 -13.43 -11.07
N GLU A 130 31.91 -14.43 -11.77
CA GLU A 130 30.49 -14.75 -11.66
C GLU A 130 30.27 -15.55 -10.38
N LYS A 131 29.19 -15.18 -9.66
CA LYS A 131 28.79 -15.58 -8.30
C LYS A 131 29.02 -17.06 -8.01
N ASP A 132 29.67 -17.35 -6.88
CA ASP A 132 29.26 -18.36 -5.90
C ASP A 132 30.17 -18.28 -4.65
N PHE A 133 29.59 -17.93 -3.50
CA PHE A 133 30.20 -18.05 -2.18
C PHE A 133 29.37 -19.04 -1.35
N GLN A 134 30.01 -19.89 -0.55
CA GLN A 134 29.31 -20.71 0.43
C GLN A 134 29.61 -20.17 1.84
N THR A 135 28.57 -19.87 2.61
CA THR A 135 28.62 -19.51 4.02
C THR A 135 27.62 -20.39 4.77
N GLU A 136 27.99 -20.90 5.94
CA GLU A 136 27.15 -21.78 6.77
C GLU A 136 27.00 -21.17 8.16
N LEU A 137 25.77 -21.15 8.68
CA LEU A 137 25.41 -20.57 9.97
C LEU A 137 25.26 -21.70 11.00
N ILE A 138 25.96 -21.63 12.14
CA ILE A 138 25.93 -22.68 13.18
C ILE A 138 25.44 -22.06 14.50
N PHE A 139 24.29 -22.52 15.01
CA PHE A 139 23.77 -22.17 16.35
C PHE A 139 24.16 -23.22 17.38
N LEU A 140 24.52 -22.79 18.61
CA LEU A 140 24.67 -23.67 19.77
C LEU A 140 23.51 -23.43 20.75
N ASN A 141 22.88 -24.54 21.13
CA ASN A 141 21.69 -24.64 21.95
C ASN A 141 22.06 -24.55 23.44
N GLU A 142 21.65 -23.50 24.15
CA GLU A 142 21.64 -23.50 25.62
C GLU A 142 20.23 -23.17 26.13
N ASN A 143 19.64 -24.17 26.79
CA ASN A 143 18.25 -24.24 27.23
C ASN A 143 17.87 -23.10 28.19
N MET A 144 16.73 -22.44 27.93
CA MET A 144 15.96 -21.74 28.96
C MET A 144 14.56 -22.35 29.12
N PRO A 145 14.01 -22.37 30.35
CA PRO A 145 12.87 -23.21 30.70
C PRO A 145 11.54 -22.58 30.31
N ALA A 146 10.62 -23.41 29.85
CA ALA A 146 9.21 -23.08 29.73
C ALA A 146 8.56 -23.00 31.12
N ASP A 147 7.92 -21.87 31.43
CA ASP A 147 6.69 -21.83 32.20
C ASP A 147 6.02 -20.44 32.06
N ILE A 148 4.83 -20.44 31.45
CA ILE A 148 3.87 -19.34 31.53
C ILE A 148 2.99 -19.61 32.76
N PRO A 149 2.73 -18.58 33.58
CA PRO A 149 1.42 -18.47 34.18
C PRO A 149 0.74 -17.15 33.82
N ASP A 150 -0.51 -17.26 33.37
CA ASP A 150 -1.49 -16.19 33.28
C ASP A 150 -1.45 -15.27 34.51
N ARG A 151 -1.06 -14.02 34.29
CA ARG A 151 -1.52 -12.86 35.06
C ARG A 151 -1.61 -11.67 34.13
N VAL A 152 -2.80 -11.07 34.09
CA VAL A 152 -3.06 -9.72 33.57
C VAL A 152 -1.97 -8.78 34.12
N ALA A 153 -1.10 -8.28 33.25
CA ALA A 153 -0.14 -7.26 33.60
C ALA A 153 -0.78 -5.88 33.36
N LYS A 154 -0.96 -5.12 34.44
CA LYS A 154 -1.08 -3.66 34.38
C LYS A 154 0.32 -3.04 34.32
N SER A 155 0.35 -1.85 33.71
CA SER A 155 1.42 -0.85 33.51
C SER A 155 2.46 -1.15 32.43
N HIS A 156 2.30 -0.49 31.28
CA HIS A 156 3.43 -0.05 30.46
C HIS A 156 4.37 0.77 31.35
N GLN A 157 5.62 0.35 31.51
CA GLN A 157 6.66 1.26 31.97
C GLN A 157 7.06 2.08 30.74
N TYR A 158 6.59 3.32 30.64
CA TYR A 158 7.03 4.23 29.59
C TYR A 158 8.56 4.40 29.67
N GLN A 159 9.21 4.37 28.51
CA GLN A 159 10.62 4.73 28.36
C GLN A 159 10.66 6.18 27.86
N TYR A 160 11.24 7.06 28.67
CA TYR A 160 11.38 8.49 28.43
C TYR A 160 12.72 8.81 27.80
N TYR A 161 12.76 9.88 27.02
CA TYR A 161 13.93 10.38 26.32
C TYR A 161 14.09 11.87 26.58
N LEU A 162 15.27 12.41 26.30
CA LEU A 162 15.51 13.84 26.39
C LEU A 162 15.06 14.53 25.09
N PRO A 163 14.55 15.77 25.15
CA PRO A 163 14.29 16.59 23.97
C PRO A 163 15.52 16.78 23.09
N CYS A 164 15.32 17.28 21.87
CA CYS A 164 16.40 17.55 20.92
C CYS A 164 17.42 18.58 21.45
N CYS A 165 16.98 19.49 22.33
CA CYS A 165 17.83 20.54 22.86
C CYS A 165 17.57 20.85 24.33
N SER A 166 18.66 21.13 25.05
CA SER A 166 18.66 21.51 26.45
C SER A 166 17.96 22.86 26.70
N SER A 167 17.88 23.75 25.70
CA SER A 167 17.10 24.99 25.74
C SER A 167 15.60 24.73 25.89
N LYS A 168 15.05 23.77 25.13
CA LYS A 168 13.63 23.40 25.24
C LYS A 168 13.27 22.91 26.64
N VAL A 169 14.13 22.07 27.23
CA VAL A 169 13.96 21.60 28.62
C VAL A 169 13.91 22.78 29.61
N ALA A 170 14.81 23.76 29.45
CA ALA A 170 14.86 24.94 30.31
C ALA A 170 13.64 25.86 30.14
N GLU A 171 13.17 26.03 28.90
CA GLU A 171 11.96 26.79 28.57
C GLU A 171 10.71 26.16 29.17
N ASP A 172 10.52 24.85 28.98
CA ASP A 172 9.37 24.11 29.50
C ASP A 172 9.33 24.12 31.04
N LEU A 173 10.49 23.99 31.69
CA LEU A 173 10.61 24.11 33.15
C LEU A 173 10.23 25.52 33.63
N ASN A 174 10.70 26.55 32.93
CA ASN A 174 10.40 27.93 33.24
C ASN A 174 8.91 28.25 33.08
N GLU A 175 8.28 27.70 32.04
CA GLU A 175 6.85 27.82 31.78
C GLU A 175 6.04 27.09 32.85
N TYR A 176 6.30 25.80 33.07
CA TYR A 176 5.52 24.96 33.99
C TYR A 176 5.50 25.47 35.43
N PHE A 177 6.68 25.85 35.94
CA PHE A 177 6.84 26.33 37.30
C PHE A 177 6.75 27.86 37.43
N GLU A 178 6.50 28.56 36.33
CA GLU A 178 6.42 30.02 36.26
C GLU A 178 7.64 30.73 36.90
N PHE A 179 8.86 30.23 36.64
CA PHE A 179 10.07 30.77 37.27
C PHE A 179 10.40 32.21 36.83
N ASN A 180 9.85 32.67 35.70
CA ASN A 180 10.10 33.99 35.11
C ASN A 180 11.60 34.23 34.79
N TRP A 181 12.29 33.20 34.30
CA TRP A 181 13.67 33.32 33.83
C TRP A 181 13.78 34.25 32.62
N THR A 182 14.89 34.98 32.59
CA THR A 182 15.33 35.74 31.41
C THR A 182 15.99 34.82 30.38
N GLU A 183 16.11 35.27 29.13
CA GLU A 183 16.78 34.53 28.04
C GLU A 183 18.23 34.12 28.39
N GLU A 184 18.95 34.98 29.13
CA GLU A 184 20.30 34.67 29.63
C GLU A 184 20.29 33.54 30.68
N GLN A 185 19.27 33.50 31.54
CA GLN A 185 19.10 32.42 32.53
C GLN A 185 18.67 31.11 31.88
N ILE A 186 17.81 31.15 30.87
CA ILE A 186 17.43 29.98 30.06
C ILE A 186 18.69 29.41 29.38
N THR A 187 19.52 30.28 28.79
CA THR A 187 20.78 29.85 28.14
C THR A 187 21.76 29.21 29.13
N LEU A 188 21.86 29.76 30.36
CA LEU A 188 22.70 29.19 31.41
C LEU A 188 22.18 27.81 31.86
N ALA A 189 20.87 27.70 32.12
CA ALA A 189 20.24 26.45 32.51
C ALA A 189 20.40 25.37 31.41
N ALA A 190 20.20 25.75 30.14
CA ALA A 190 20.44 24.87 29.00
C ALA A 190 21.88 24.33 28.99
N GLY A 191 22.89 25.19 29.21
CA GLY A 191 24.29 24.77 29.29
C GLY A 191 24.57 23.76 30.42
N GLU A 192 23.93 23.92 31.58
CA GLU A 192 24.04 22.97 32.69
C GLU A 192 23.36 21.63 32.38
N ILE A 193 22.15 21.66 31.80
CA ILE A 193 21.43 20.47 31.34
C ILE A 193 22.26 19.69 30.32
N GLU A 194 22.83 20.38 29.32
CA GLU A 194 23.64 19.77 28.27
C GLU A 194 24.88 19.05 28.83
N SER A 195 25.53 19.67 29.82
CA SER A 195 26.80 19.17 30.35
C SER A 195 26.63 18.09 31.43
N GLU A 196 25.57 18.13 32.23
CA GLU A 196 25.40 17.27 33.40
C GLU A 196 24.24 16.27 33.29
N ILE A 197 23.12 16.65 32.66
CA ILE A 197 21.92 15.81 32.55
C ILE A 197 21.99 14.92 31.32
N TYR A 198 22.25 15.50 30.14
CA TYR A 198 22.24 14.77 28.87
C TYR A 198 23.16 13.55 28.85
N PRO A 199 24.42 13.62 29.34
CA PRO A 199 25.30 12.46 29.38
C PRO A 199 24.78 11.31 30.24
N ARG A 200 24.00 11.60 31.30
CA ARG A 200 23.46 10.59 32.23
C ARG A 200 22.25 9.86 31.68
N TYR A 201 21.42 10.56 30.89
CA TYR A 201 20.10 10.09 30.45
C TYR A 201 20.00 9.89 28.92
N SER A 202 21.11 10.04 28.19
CA SER A 202 21.19 9.92 26.72
C SER A 202 20.67 8.62 26.10
N GLN A 203 20.58 7.53 26.86
CA GLN A 203 20.10 6.22 26.38
C GLN A 203 18.62 5.96 26.71
N GLY A 204 17.89 6.99 27.13
CA GLY A 204 16.55 6.89 27.66
C GLY A 204 16.50 6.36 29.10
N PHE A 205 15.37 6.54 29.77
CA PHE A 205 15.19 6.23 31.19
C PHE A 205 13.73 5.97 31.54
N SER A 206 13.44 5.35 32.68
CA SER A 206 12.07 5.00 33.11
C SER A 206 11.69 5.54 34.48
N ASP A 207 12.63 6.18 35.20
CA ASP A 207 12.42 6.73 36.54
C ASP A 207 12.39 8.26 36.48
N LEU A 208 11.21 8.82 36.23
CA LEU A 208 11.00 10.27 36.14
C LEU A 208 11.34 10.96 37.47
N THR A 209 11.02 10.35 38.60
CA THR A 209 11.30 10.93 39.92
C THR A 209 12.79 11.11 40.13
N SER A 210 13.61 10.11 39.78
CA SER A 210 15.07 10.26 39.86
C SER A 210 15.57 11.35 38.90
N PHE A 211 15.06 11.40 37.68
CA PHE A 211 15.42 12.41 36.69
C PHE A 211 15.13 13.84 37.17
N PHE A 212 13.91 14.11 37.66
CA PHE A 212 13.55 15.44 38.15
C PHE A 212 14.28 15.85 39.43
N ASN A 213 14.66 14.89 40.27
CA ASN A 213 15.52 15.17 41.43
C ASN A 213 16.92 15.61 41.00
N ASP A 214 17.51 14.96 39.99
CA ASP A 214 18.80 15.36 39.43
C ASP A 214 18.73 16.77 38.81
N LEU A 215 17.67 17.08 38.03
CA LEU A 215 17.42 18.43 37.50
C LEU A 215 17.28 19.49 38.61
N ASN A 216 16.48 19.20 39.63
CA ASN A 216 16.24 20.12 40.75
C ASN A 216 17.52 20.47 41.52
N ILE A 217 18.45 19.50 41.64
CA ILE A 217 19.75 19.69 42.27
C ILE A 217 20.68 20.48 41.36
N ILE A 218 20.81 20.09 40.09
CA ILE A 218 21.77 20.69 39.15
C ILE A 218 21.43 22.14 38.88
N LEU A 219 20.15 22.45 38.65
CA LEU A 219 19.68 23.80 38.31
C LEU A 219 19.29 24.65 39.53
N GLU A 220 19.48 24.13 40.75
CA GLU A 220 19.13 24.81 42.01
C GLU A 220 17.66 25.32 42.07
N LEU A 221 16.71 24.57 41.51
CA LEU A 221 15.31 25.01 41.32
C LEU A 221 14.53 25.20 42.63
N ASN A 222 14.99 24.60 43.74
CA ASN A 222 14.31 24.59 45.04
C ASN A 222 12.88 24.02 45.01
N LEU A 223 12.61 23.06 44.12
CA LEU A 223 11.32 22.36 44.06
C LEU A 223 11.15 21.42 45.25
N THR A 224 9.93 21.37 45.78
CA THR A 224 9.55 20.39 46.81
C THR A 224 9.24 19.03 46.18
N GLN A 225 9.35 17.94 46.94
CA GLN A 225 8.99 16.61 46.45
C GLN A 225 7.54 16.54 45.94
N ALA A 226 6.61 17.26 46.59
CA ALA A 226 5.22 17.30 46.16
C ALA A 226 5.05 17.93 44.75
N GLN A 227 5.84 18.94 44.41
CA GLN A 227 5.82 19.55 43.08
C GLN A 227 6.43 18.63 42.03
N ILE A 228 7.48 17.87 42.38
CA ILE A 228 8.05 16.85 41.50
C ILE A 228 7.04 15.73 41.25
N ASP A 229 6.40 15.23 42.30
CA ASP A 229 5.40 14.16 42.21
C ASP A 229 4.19 14.61 41.36
N GLU A 230 3.79 15.88 41.44
CA GLU A 230 2.72 16.47 40.62
C GLU A 230 3.10 16.53 39.13
N LEU A 231 4.32 16.95 38.82
CA LEU A 231 4.82 16.94 37.44
C LEU A 231 4.95 15.52 36.87
N VAL A 232 5.48 14.58 37.66
CA VAL A 232 5.56 13.16 37.28
C VAL A 232 4.16 12.62 36.99
N TYR A 233 3.20 12.87 37.88
CA TYR A 233 1.82 12.48 37.67
C TYR A 233 1.25 13.10 36.39
N ALA A 234 1.52 14.37 36.12
CA ALA A 234 1.04 15.04 34.92
C ALA A 234 1.60 14.41 33.62
N LEU A 235 2.89 14.07 33.60
CA LEU A 235 3.54 13.40 32.47
C LEU A 235 3.01 11.97 32.26
N GLU A 236 2.92 11.18 33.33
CA GLU A 236 2.43 9.78 33.26
C GLU A 236 0.96 9.67 32.86
N ASN A 237 0.17 10.74 33.05
CA ASN A 237 -1.24 10.80 32.68
C ASN A 237 -1.49 11.63 31.40
N GLY A 238 -0.45 11.95 30.63
CA GLY A 238 -0.59 12.64 29.33
C GLY A 238 -1.24 14.01 29.41
N LEU A 239 -1.09 14.73 30.53
CA LEU A 239 -1.75 16.05 30.70
C LEU A 239 -1.17 17.14 29.78
N PHE A 240 -0.03 16.88 29.16
CA PHE A 240 0.66 17.76 28.21
C PHE A 240 0.49 17.32 26.76
N SER A 241 -0.16 16.18 26.52
CA SER A 241 -0.51 15.80 25.16
C SER A 241 -1.47 16.86 24.58
N PRO A 242 -1.26 17.30 23.33
CA PRO A 242 -2.11 18.30 22.71
C PRO A 242 -3.58 17.86 22.79
N LYS A 243 -4.46 18.73 23.27
CA LYS A 243 -5.91 18.46 23.27
C LYS A 243 -6.45 18.61 21.86
N THR A 244 -7.15 17.58 21.40
CA THR A 244 -7.84 17.49 20.11
C THR A 244 -8.89 18.58 19.95
N ASP A 245 -8.72 19.46 18.97
CA ASP A 245 -9.79 20.20 18.29
C ASP A 245 -9.18 20.77 16.98
N ALA A 246 -9.00 19.93 15.96
CA ALA A 246 -8.59 20.41 14.63
C ALA A 246 -9.84 20.63 13.75
N PRO A 247 -10.21 21.87 13.40
CA PRO A 247 -11.26 22.14 12.44
C PRO A 247 -10.71 22.09 11.01
N LEU A 248 -11.33 21.31 10.12
CA LEU A 248 -10.92 21.27 8.71
C LEU A 248 -11.43 22.47 7.88
N PRO A 249 -10.68 22.90 6.85
CA PRO A 249 -11.08 23.96 5.92
C PRO A 249 -12.22 23.50 4.98
N GLN A 250 -13.13 24.42 4.67
CA GLN A 250 -14.25 24.18 3.76
C GLN A 250 -13.92 24.61 2.32
N VAL A 251 -14.21 23.74 1.34
CA VAL A 251 -14.21 24.10 -0.10
C VAL A 251 -15.35 23.36 -0.84
N PRO A 252 -16.02 23.98 -1.84
CA PRO A 252 -17.31 23.53 -2.37
C PRO A 252 -17.25 22.63 -3.62
N ASP A 253 -18.43 22.06 -3.90
CA ASP A 253 -18.76 21.06 -4.93
C ASP A 253 -18.59 21.50 -6.40
N GLU A 254 -18.04 20.62 -7.23
CA GLU A 254 -18.70 20.00 -8.41
C GLU A 254 -17.67 19.26 -9.30
N ILE A 255 -17.95 18.00 -9.67
CA ILE A 255 -18.12 17.48 -11.05
C ILE A 255 -17.98 15.94 -11.06
N THR A 256 -18.98 15.31 -11.67
CA THR A 256 -19.14 13.88 -12.00
C THR A 256 -18.48 13.50 -13.33
N GLU A 257 -17.84 12.33 -13.43
CA GLU A 257 -18.04 11.31 -14.49
C GLU A 257 -17.26 10.01 -14.22
N LEU A 258 -17.79 8.87 -14.67
CA LEU A 258 -17.49 7.50 -14.22
C LEU A 258 -16.54 6.71 -15.15
N VAL A 259 -15.77 5.82 -14.53
CA VAL A 259 -14.99 4.65 -15.04
C VAL A 259 -13.78 4.90 -15.96
N LYS A 260 -12.69 5.31 -15.31
CA LYS A 260 -11.33 4.74 -15.33
C LYS A 260 -10.54 5.58 -14.35
N HIS A 261 -9.80 4.99 -13.40
CA HIS A 261 -8.96 5.75 -12.47
C HIS A 261 -8.10 6.74 -13.28
N PRO A 262 -8.37 8.07 -13.25
CA PRO A 262 -7.49 9.03 -13.87
C PRO A 262 -6.18 9.00 -13.09
N SER A 263 -5.06 9.31 -13.72
CA SER A 263 -3.72 9.32 -13.16
C SER A 263 -3.48 10.35 -12.03
N ASP A 264 -4.51 10.70 -11.25
CA ASP A 264 -4.59 11.88 -10.37
C ASP A 264 -4.42 11.54 -8.88
N SER A 265 -4.45 10.25 -8.54
CA SER A 265 -4.01 9.71 -7.24
C SER A 265 -2.79 8.80 -7.43
N SER A 266 -1.84 8.86 -6.49
CA SER A 266 -0.65 8.01 -6.51
C SER A 266 -0.83 6.72 -5.70
N ALA A 267 -1.82 6.66 -4.80
CA ALA A 267 -2.17 5.53 -3.95
C ALA A 267 -3.69 5.37 -3.70
N PRO A 268 -4.51 5.16 -4.75
CA PRO A 268 -5.96 5.11 -4.58
C PRO A 268 -6.49 3.93 -3.77
N PHE A 269 -5.80 2.81 -3.78
CA PHE A 269 -6.19 1.59 -3.08
C PHE A 269 -4.95 0.91 -2.52
N LEU A 270 -5.08 0.25 -1.38
CA LEU A 270 -3.95 -0.45 -0.78
C LEU A 270 -3.77 -1.85 -1.40
N THR A 271 -3.35 -1.93 -2.66
CA THR A 271 -3.24 -3.22 -3.38
C THR A 271 -1.90 -3.37 -4.06
N GLY A 272 -1.51 -4.57 -4.48
CA GLY A 272 -0.30 -4.80 -5.26
C GLY A 272 0.99 -4.28 -4.61
N LYS A 273 1.85 -3.67 -5.41
CA LYS A 273 3.17 -3.20 -5.01
C LYS A 273 3.15 -1.74 -4.56
N ASN A 274 3.31 -1.54 -3.26
CA ASN A 274 3.27 -0.24 -2.61
C ASN A 274 4.69 0.21 -2.25
N VAL A 275 5.05 1.45 -2.58
CA VAL A 275 6.31 2.06 -2.12
C VAL A 275 6.02 3.10 -1.07
N ILE A 276 6.65 2.94 0.10
CA ILE A 276 6.66 3.92 1.17
C ILE A 276 7.96 4.71 1.08
N ALA A 277 7.88 5.94 0.58
CA ALA A 277 8.98 6.89 0.61
C ALA A 277 9.05 7.50 2.02
N ARG A 278 10.01 7.06 2.83
CA ARG A 278 10.22 7.56 4.20
C ARG A 278 11.17 8.75 4.12
N ILE A 279 10.67 9.94 4.37
CA ILE A 279 11.44 11.18 4.26
C ILE A 279 11.72 11.65 5.69
N TYR A 280 12.93 11.42 6.18
CA TYR A 280 13.39 11.96 7.46
C TYR A 280 13.71 13.45 7.27
N VAL A 281 12.96 14.30 7.96
CA VAL A 281 13.06 15.76 7.81
C VAL A 281 13.97 16.31 8.88
N ASN A 282 15.10 16.91 8.47
CA ASN A 282 15.92 17.73 9.35
C ASN A 282 15.53 19.20 9.17
N ASP A 283 15.40 19.92 10.28
CA ASP A 283 15.29 21.38 10.32
C ASP A 283 16.37 21.95 11.26
N PRO A 284 16.53 23.29 11.38
CA PRO A 284 17.54 23.89 12.24
C PRO A 284 17.49 23.49 13.71
N ASP A 285 16.30 23.17 14.24
CA ASP A 285 16.09 22.87 15.66
C ASP A 285 16.04 21.36 15.93
N ASN A 286 15.65 20.56 14.93
CA ASN A 286 15.42 19.12 15.04
C ASN A 286 16.19 18.37 13.96
N THR A 287 17.10 17.48 14.39
CA THR A 287 17.90 16.68 13.46
C THR A 287 17.88 15.20 13.82
N TRP A 288 17.72 14.37 12.80
CA TRP A 288 17.72 12.92 12.96
C TRP A 288 19.13 12.36 13.13
N ASP A 289 19.38 11.64 14.22
CA ASP A 289 20.56 10.80 14.37
C ASP A 289 20.35 9.38 13.80
N ALA A 290 21.35 8.51 13.91
CA ALA A 290 21.26 7.15 13.38
C ALA A 290 20.35 6.23 14.20
N ASP A 291 20.32 6.38 15.52
CA ASP A 291 19.60 5.49 16.43
C ASP A 291 18.10 5.81 16.43
N ASP A 292 17.75 7.10 16.38
CA ASP A 292 16.36 7.54 16.25
C ASP A 292 15.79 7.15 14.89
N ARG A 293 16.55 7.32 13.78
CA ARG A 293 16.09 6.82 12.47
C ARG A 293 15.86 5.32 12.46
N ASN A 294 16.72 4.56 13.13
CA ASN A 294 16.56 3.11 13.25
C ASN A 294 15.29 2.76 14.06
N THR A 295 14.99 3.53 15.10
CA THR A 295 13.78 3.36 15.91
C THR A 295 12.53 3.69 15.09
N ALA A 296 12.48 4.86 14.45
CA ALA A 296 11.36 5.24 13.58
C ALA A 296 11.18 4.24 12.42
N TRP A 297 12.29 3.71 11.88
CA TRP A 297 12.22 2.62 10.90
C TRP A 297 11.56 1.36 11.47
N GLN A 298 11.89 0.94 12.69
CA GLN A 298 11.26 -0.20 13.32
C GLN A 298 9.76 0.02 13.54
N GLN A 299 9.34 1.23 13.92
CA GLN A 299 7.93 1.60 14.08
C GLN A 299 7.19 1.53 12.72
N VAL A 300 7.71 2.21 11.69
CA VAL A 300 7.13 2.16 10.33
C VAL A 300 7.08 0.74 9.78
N SER A 301 8.13 -0.07 10.02
CA SER A 301 8.16 -1.48 9.60
C SER A 301 7.12 -2.31 10.32
N THR A 302 6.94 -2.08 11.62
CA THR A 302 5.97 -2.80 12.45
C THR A 302 4.55 -2.47 12.00
N ALA A 303 4.26 -1.18 11.80
CA ALA A 303 3.01 -0.70 11.22
C ALA A 303 2.72 -1.34 9.84
N ALA A 304 3.68 -1.28 8.91
CA ALA A 304 3.51 -1.86 7.58
C ALA A 304 3.32 -3.38 7.61
N ASN A 305 4.02 -4.10 8.50
CA ASN A 305 3.84 -5.54 8.68
C ASN A 305 2.47 -5.87 9.28
N GLN A 306 1.97 -5.09 10.24
CA GLN A 306 0.62 -5.28 10.79
C GLN A 306 -0.44 -5.03 9.72
N ILE A 307 -0.32 -3.96 8.93
CA ILE A 307 -1.19 -3.68 7.79
C ILE A 307 -1.15 -4.84 6.79
N LEU A 308 0.04 -5.34 6.44
CA LEU A 308 0.19 -6.51 5.55
C LEU A 308 -0.49 -7.77 6.11
N ASN A 309 -0.43 -8.00 7.42
CA ASN A 309 -1.10 -9.12 8.07
C ASN A 309 -2.63 -9.00 8.06
N TRP A 310 -3.16 -7.78 7.97
CA TRP A 310 -4.60 -7.55 7.81
C TRP A 310 -5.08 -7.69 6.37
N ALA A 311 -4.18 -7.56 5.40
CA ALA A 311 -4.51 -7.57 3.98
C ALA A 311 -5.06 -8.94 3.52
N PRO A 312 -6.16 -8.97 2.76
CA PRO A 312 -6.59 -10.20 2.12
C PRO A 312 -5.58 -10.63 1.04
N SER A 313 -5.43 -11.94 0.83
CA SER A 313 -4.48 -12.46 -0.16
C SER A 313 -4.77 -11.99 -1.59
N SER A 314 -6.04 -11.74 -1.91
CA SER A 314 -6.50 -11.19 -3.20
C SER A 314 -6.00 -9.76 -3.45
N ALA A 315 -5.70 -8.97 -2.40
CA ALA A 315 -5.15 -7.63 -2.56
C ALA A 315 -3.67 -7.66 -3.00
N ASN A 316 -2.97 -8.79 -2.81
CA ASN A 316 -1.58 -9.00 -3.21
C ASN A 316 -0.63 -7.88 -2.75
N VAL A 317 -0.83 -7.39 -1.51
CA VAL A 317 -0.08 -6.26 -0.96
C VAL A 317 1.38 -6.65 -0.73
N SER A 318 2.28 -5.77 -1.15
CA SER A 318 3.70 -5.81 -0.78
C SER A 318 4.21 -4.39 -0.55
N PHE A 319 5.10 -4.23 0.43
CA PHE A 319 5.71 -2.94 0.75
C PHE A 319 7.18 -2.91 0.37
N ILE A 320 7.60 -1.82 -0.27
CA ILE A 320 9.00 -1.45 -0.45
C ILE A 320 9.22 -0.14 0.28
N HIS A 321 10.19 -0.11 1.17
CA HIS A 321 10.52 1.09 1.93
C HIS A 321 11.78 1.74 1.38
N VAL A 322 11.69 3.01 1.01
CA VAL A 322 12.81 3.77 0.45
C VAL A 322 13.08 4.98 1.36
N PRO A 323 14.25 5.05 2.02
CA PRO A 323 14.57 6.15 2.91
C PRO A 323 15.18 7.33 2.15
N PHE A 324 14.81 8.54 2.57
CA PHE A 324 15.35 9.83 2.14
C PHE A 324 15.64 10.70 3.36
N ILE A 325 16.62 11.58 3.26
CA ILE A 325 16.89 12.59 4.28
C ILE A 325 16.76 13.94 3.61
N ALA A 326 15.74 14.71 3.99
CA ALA A 326 15.52 16.07 3.54
C ALA A 326 16.07 17.05 4.57
N THR A 327 16.45 18.24 4.14
CA THR A 327 16.91 19.30 5.04
C THR A 327 16.23 20.61 4.66
N LEU A 328 15.55 21.21 5.64
CA LEU A 328 14.87 22.49 5.51
C LEU A 328 15.82 23.63 5.88
N ASP A 329 15.59 24.81 5.30
CA ASP A 329 16.39 26.01 5.59
C ASP A 329 15.96 26.70 6.90
N GLU A 330 14.71 26.50 7.32
CA GLU A 330 14.10 27.04 8.53
C GLU A 330 13.19 26.01 9.20
N THR A 331 12.91 26.18 10.50
CA THR A 331 11.97 25.34 11.25
C THR A 331 10.55 25.81 10.96
N PRO A 332 9.72 25.04 10.24
CA PRO A 332 8.35 25.43 9.93
C PRO A 332 7.44 25.22 11.15
N ASP A 333 6.25 25.82 11.09
CA ASP A 333 5.14 25.40 11.93
C ASP A 333 4.57 24.10 11.34
N TYR A 334 4.75 22.98 12.05
CA TYR A 334 4.27 21.68 11.62
C TYR A 334 2.81 21.40 12.00
N SER A 335 2.12 22.33 12.66
CA SER A 335 0.77 22.11 13.20
C SER A 335 -0.26 21.76 12.12
N SER A 336 -1.22 20.91 12.48
CA SER A 336 -2.31 20.50 11.58
C SER A 336 -3.27 21.64 11.21
N ASP A 337 -3.26 22.75 11.96
CA ASP A 337 -4.09 23.93 11.73
C ASP A 337 -3.63 24.74 10.50
N ASN A 338 -2.36 24.57 10.10
CA ASN A 338 -1.80 25.11 8.87
C ASN A 338 -0.95 24.02 8.21
N PRO A 339 -1.57 23.03 7.55
CA PRO A 339 -0.85 21.95 6.87
C PRO A 339 -0.22 22.52 5.59
N ASP A 340 0.75 23.40 5.77
CA ASP A 340 1.35 24.17 4.69
C ASP A 340 2.13 23.21 3.80
N GLU A 341 1.66 23.02 2.57
CA GLU A 341 2.33 22.20 1.57
C GLU A 341 3.76 22.70 1.31
N GLU A 342 4.05 23.98 1.58
CA GLU A 342 5.30 24.64 1.25
C GLU A 342 6.54 23.96 1.86
N TRP A 343 6.48 23.49 3.11
CA TRP A 343 7.66 22.85 3.74
C TRP A 343 7.88 21.42 3.21
N MET A 344 6.81 20.66 2.93
CA MET A 344 6.92 19.33 2.29
C MET A 344 7.49 19.48 0.87
N GLU A 345 7.06 20.52 0.16
CA GLU A 345 7.58 20.91 -1.15
C GLU A 345 9.06 21.33 -1.08
N GLN A 346 9.48 22.07 -0.05
CA GLN A 346 10.88 22.40 0.18
C GLN A 346 11.71 21.14 0.49
N ALA A 347 11.18 20.23 1.31
CA ALA A 347 11.84 18.97 1.65
C ALA A 347 12.14 18.14 0.39
N VAL A 348 11.17 17.93 -0.50
CA VAL A 348 11.42 17.19 -1.76
C VAL A 348 12.29 17.96 -2.76
N LYS A 349 12.24 19.30 -2.76
CA LYS A 349 13.20 20.14 -3.51
C LYS A 349 14.64 19.94 -3.05
N SER A 350 14.86 19.78 -1.73
CA SER A 350 16.19 19.46 -1.19
C SER A 350 16.71 18.10 -1.68
N LEU A 351 15.80 17.17 -2.02
CA LEU A 351 16.12 15.87 -2.62
C LEU A 351 16.35 15.93 -4.14
N GLY A 352 16.15 17.09 -4.77
CA GLY A 352 16.38 17.32 -6.19
C GLY A 352 15.16 17.18 -7.10
N TYR A 353 13.95 17.19 -6.55
CA TYR A 353 12.68 17.10 -7.31
C TYR A 353 11.98 18.46 -7.33
N ALA A 354 11.20 18.78 -8.38
CA ALA A 354 10.55 20.09 -8.45
C ALA A 354 9.45 20.24 -7.41
N ASP A 355 8.69 19.17 -7.18
CA ASP A 355 7.58 19.12 -6.24
C ASP A 355 7.25 17.69 -5.76
N THR A 356 6.32 17.57 -4.80
CA THR A 356 5.90 16.29 -4.21
C THR A 356 5.24 15.37 -5.24
N ILE A 357 4.61 15.94 -6.27
CA ILE A 357 3.98 15.21 -7.38
C ILE A 357 5.03 14.55 -8.26
N GLU A 358 6.05 15.30 -8.68
CA GLU A 358 7.17 14.80 -9.49
C GLU A 358 7.94 13.73 -8.72
N PHE A 359 8.19 13.96 -7.43
CA PHE A 359 8.82 12.97 -6.56
C PHE A 359 8.04 11.66 -6.55
N ALA A 360 6.73 11.69 -6.24
CA ALA A 360 5.90 10.49 -6.24
C ALA A 360 5.91 9.75 -7.60
N LYS A 361 5.79 10.49 -8.72
CA LYS A 361 5.86 9.91 -10.08
C LYS A 361 7.21 9.25 -10.38
N ALA A 362 8.30 9.88 -9.95
CA ALA A 362 9.65 9.36 -10.13
C ALA A 362 9.87 8.08 -9.33
N ILE A 363 9.44 8.03 -8.07
CA ILE A 363 9.49 6.82 -7.24
C ILE A 363 8.62 5.71 -7.85
N LYS A 364 7.39 6.03 -8.25
CA LYS A 364 6.46 5.06 -8.86
C LYS A 364 7.07 4.39 -10.09
N THR A 365 7.69 5.20 -10.95
CA THR A 365 8.38 4.74 -12.16
C THR A 365 9.63 3.92 -11.85
N THR A 366 10.49 4.42 -10.95
CA THR A 366 11.78 3.79 -10.61
C THR A 366 11.60 2.39 -10.05
N TYR A 367 10.59 2.20 -9.20
CA TYR A 367 10.33 0.93 -8.55
C TYR A 367 9.29 0.08 -9.28
N ASN A 368 8.72 0.56 -10.39
CA ASN A 368 7.59 -0.06 -11.08
C ASN A 368 6.49 -0.44 -10.07
N ALA A 369 6.05 0.55 -9.30
CA ALA A 369 5.09 0.39 -8.21
C ALA A 369 3.67 0.65 -8.70
N ASP A 370 2.72 -0.08 -8.12
CA ASP A 370 1.29 0.15 -8.34
C ASP A 370 0.84 1.41 -7.59
N HIS A 371 1.39 1.63 -6.39
CA HIS A 371 1.09 2.79 -5.54
C HIS A 371 2.33 3.35 -4.84
N VAL A 372 2.30 4.65 -4.53
CA VAL A 372 3.36 5.35 -3.79
C VAL A 372 2.74 6.23 -2.73
N ILE A 373 3.26 6.18 -1.51
CA ILE A 373 2.94 7.13 -0.45
C ILE A 373 4.21 7.79 0.07
N GLN A 374 4.09 9.01 0.57
CA GLN A 374 5.19 9.78 1.14
C GLN A 374 4.96 9.97 2.64
N LEU A 375 5.81 9.38 3.47
CA LEU A 375 5.76 9.57 4.92
C LEU A 375 6.87 10.55 5.31
N PHE A 376 6.50 11.79 5.60
CA PHE A 376 7.38 12.79 6.17
C PHE A 376 7.49 12.53 7.68
N LEU A 377 8.68 12.14 8.11
CA LEU A 377 9.00 11.79 9.48
C LEU A 377 9.70 13.00 10.11
N VAL A 378 9.01 13.67 11.04
CA VAL A 378 9.50 14.87 11.71
C VAL A 378 9.99 14.52 13.10
N HIS A 379 11.18 14.97 13.47
CA HIS A 379 11.84 14.66 14.74
C HIS A 379 11.39 15.62 15.87
N THR A 380 10.08 15.76 16.05
CA THR A 380 9.47 16.56 17.13
C THR A 380 8.16 15.90 17.56
N ASP A 381 7.46 16.46 18.53
CA ASP A 381 6.09 16.11 18.91
C ASP A 381 5.06 17.07 18.31
N GLU A 382 3.99 16.48 17.75
CA GLU A 382 2.71 17.13 17.41
C GLU A 382 1.69 16.03 17.00
N ILE A 383 0.48 16.44 16.66
CA ILE A 383 -0.57 15.62 16.06
C ILE A 383 -0.19 15.26 14.62
N SER A 384 -0.02 13.97 14.38
CA SER A 384 0.19 13.44 13.03
C SER A 384 -1.04 13.67 12.16
N TYR A 385 -0.84 13.89 10.86
CA TYR A 385 -1.92 14.12 9.92
C TYR A 385 -1.58 13.63 8.52
N ALA A 386 -2.62 13.36 7.74
CA ALA A 386 -2.53 12.90 6.36
C ALA A 386 -3.13 13.93 5.38
N LEU A 387 -2.52 14.01 4.21
CA LEU A 387 -2.96 14.80 3.05
C LEU A 387 -3.26 13.87 1.87
N PRO A 388 -4.33 13.05 1.94
CA PRO A 388 -4.72 12.16 0.85
C PRO A 388 -5.43 12.93 -0.28
N TYR A 389 -5.63 12.26 -1.41
CA TYR A 389 -6.55 12.73 -2.45
C TYR A 389 -8.00 12.80 -1.89
N PRO A 390 -8.81 13.83 -2.23
CA PRO A 390 -8.53 14.93 -3.16
C PRO A 390 -7.80 16.13 -2.55
N PHE A 391 -7.62 16.18 -1.23
CA PHE A 391 -7.10 17.36 -0.52
C PHE A 391 -5.63 17.66 -0.80
N GLY A 392 -4.78 16.64 -0.89
CA GLY A 392 -3.35 16.77 -1.22
C GLY A 392 -3.03 16.57 -2.72
N GLY A 393 -4.03 16.26 -3.55
CA GLY A 393 -3.82 15.90 -4.95
C GLY A 393 -2.96 14.65 -5.14
N TYR A 394 -2.25 14.57 -6.28
CA TYR A 394 -1.34 13.44 -6.56
C TYR A 394 -0.13 13.46 -5.62
N GLY A 395 0.29 12.29 -5.14
CA GLY A 395 1.42 12.19 -4.20
C GLY A 395 0.95 12.22 -2.76
N GLU A 396 0.02 11.33 -2.43
CA GLU A 396 -0.53 11.15 -1.09
C GLU A 396 0.59 11.07 -0.07
N ARG A 397 0.48 11.92 0.95
CA ARG A 397 1.54 12.20 1.90
C ARG A 397 1.00 12.39 3.30
N ALA A 398 1.77 12.01 4.31
CA ALA A 398 1.45 12.25 5.70
C ALA A 398 2.65 12.83 6.45
N CYS A 399 2.35 13.67 7.43
CA CYS A 399 3.29 14.10 8.45
C CYS A 399 3.11 13.21 9.68
N VAL A 400 4.17 12.48 10.05
CA VAL A 400 4.16 11.62 11.23
C VAL A 400 5.28 12.03 12.17
N PHE A 401 4.90 12.32 13.41
CA PHE A 401 5.79 12.80 14.45
C PHE A 401 6.46 11.64 15.19
N PHE A 402 7.76 11.79 15.46
CA PHE A 402 8.55 10.75 16.12
C PHE A 402 8.21 10.61 17.60
N TYR A 403 7.81 11.71 18.26
CA TYR A 403 7.42 11.74 19.66
C TYR A 403 5.90 11.95 19.79
N ASP A 404 5.27 11.22 20.72
CA ASP A 404 3.84 11.36 21.08
C ASP A 404 3.62 12.59 21.96
N VAL A 405 4.55 12.83 22.87
CA VAL A 405 4.62 14.06 23.66
C VAL A 405 6.08 14.37 23.91
N CYS A 406 6.49 15.62 23.76
CA CYS A 406 7.78 16.08 24.22
C CYS A 406 7.65 17.36 25.06
N PHE A 407 7.54 17.16 26.37
CA PHE A 407 7.45 18.24 27.35
C PHE A 407 8.39 17.97 28.51
N ILE A 408 9.51 18.71 28.59
CA ILE A 408 10.65 18.45 29.49
C ILE A 408 11.35 17.09 29.24
N VAL A 409 10.59 16.04 28.95
CA VAL A 409 10.97 14.70 28.51
C VAL A 409 10.12 14.32 27.31
N CYS A 410 10.66 13.53 26.39
CA CYS A 410 9.89 12.97 25.29
C CYS A 410 9.47 11.52 25.53
N ILE A 411 8.28 11.17 25.05
CA ILE A 411 7.82 9.79 24.86
C ILE A 411 7.77 9.55 23.36
N ARG A 412 8.44 8.49 22.89
CA ARG A 412 8.38 8.13 21.47
C ARG A 412 6.97 7.68 21.13
N ASN A 413 6.52 8.11 19.97
CA ASN A 413 5.26 7.65 19.41
C ASN A 413 5.29 6.14 19.22
N ASP A 414 4.20 5.44 19.46
CA ASP A 414 4.12 4.01 19.14
C ASP A 414 3.84 3.84 17.64
N GLU A 415 3.62 2.61 17.17
CA GLU A 415 3.35 2.38 15.74
C GLU A 415 1.95 2.84 15.28
N GLY A 416 1.14 3.46 16.14
CA GLY A 416 -0.26 3.80 15.87
C GLY A 416 -0.48 4.87 14.85
N PRO A 417 0.02 6.08 15.10
CA PRO A 417 -0.10 7.17 14.15
C PRO A 417 0.47 6.77 12.78
N TYR A 418 1.55 5.99 12.76
CA TYR A 418 2.06 5.43 11.51
C TYR A 418 1.04 4.56 10.76
N LYS A 419 0.29 3.69 11.45
CA LYS A 419 -0.77 2.89 10.82
C LYS A 419 -1.95 3.74 10.39
N HIS A 420 -2.43 4.60 11.29
CA HIS A 420 -3.60 5.44 11.11
C HIS A 420 -3.41 6.39 9.92
N GLU A 421 -2.35 7.20 9.94
CA GLU A 421 -2.04 8.14 8.87
C GLU A 421 -1.75 7.44 7.55
N THR A 422 -1.09 6.28 7.58
CA THR A 422 -0.85 5.50 6.36
C THR A 422 -2.16 5.07 5.70
N LEU A 423 -3.18 4.69 6.47
CA LEU A 423 -4.45 4.22 5.92
C LEU A 423 -5.29 5.36 5.31
N HIS A 424 -5.19 6.59 5.83
CA HIS A 424 -5.78 7.76 5.18
C HIS A 424 -5.27 7.96 3.76
N LEU A 425 -3.99 7.68 3.50
CA LEU A 425 -3.38 7.82 2.18
C LEU A 425 -3.97 6.87 1.13
N TYR A 426 -4.76 5.87 1.56
CA TYR A 426 -5.53 4.98 0.70
C TYR A 426 -7.05 5.19 0.82
N GLY A 427 -7.50 6.27 1.46
CA GLY A 427 -8.90 6.68 1.51
C GLY A 427 -9.70 6.23 2.74
N ALA A 428 -9.05 5.70 3.78
CA ALA A 428 -9.70 5.39 5.06
C ALA A 428 -10.20 6.66 5.75
N CYS A 429 -11.39 6.64 6.33
CA CYS A 429 -11.93 7.75 7.11
C CYS A 429 -11.56 7.65 8.60
N ASP A 430 -11.54 8.79 9.28
CA ASP A 430 -11.59 8.84 10.75
C ASP A 430 -12.90 8.27 11.29
N GLU A 431 -12.79 7.47 12.35
CA GLU A 431 -13.94 6.83 13.01
C GLU A 431 -14.09 7.20 14.49
N TYR A 432 -13.13 7.94 15.06
CA TYR A 432 -13.15 8.40 16.47
C TYR A 432 -14.11 9.57 16.68
N TYR A 433 -14.59 9.75 17.92
CA TYR A 433 -15.66 10.69 18.25
C TYR A 433 -15.31 12.15 17.90
N GLU A 434 -14.11 12.58 18.25
CA GLU A 434 -13.59 13.94 18.13
C GLU A 434 -13.44 14.40 16.68
N SER A 435 -13.32 13.46 15.72
CA SER A 435 -13.29 13.77 14.29
C SER A 435 -14.63 14.27 13.75
N GLU A 436 -15.71 14.10 14.52
CA GLU A 436 -17.11 14.21 14.05
C GLU A 436 -17.38 13.39 12.76
N CYS A 437 -16.49 12.44 12.46
CA CYS A 437 -16.45 11.55 11.32
C CYS A 437 -16.63 12.24 9.97
N ASN A 438 -16.05 13.44 9.83
CA ASN A 438 -16.12 14.30 8.64
C ASN A 438 -17.58 14.62 8.23
N PHE A 439 -18.13 15.70 8.83
CA PHE A 439 -19.43 16.32 8.54
C PHE A 439 -20.69 15.68 9.17
N GLY A 440 -20.62 15.30 10.45
CA GLY A 440 -21.83 15.04 11.25
C GLY A 440 -22.58 13.79 10.81
N CYS A 441 -21.85 12.68 10.65
CA CYS A 441 -22.33 11.38 10.17
C CYS A 441 -22.45 11.23 8.65
N GLY A 442 -21.69 12.02 7.89
CA GLY A 442 -21.47 11.81 6.46
C GLY A 442 -20.40 10.76 6.15
N GLN A 443 -20.12 10.57 4.86
CA GLN A 443 -18.89 9.91 4.41
C GLN A 443 -17.77 10.95 4.32
N CYS A 444 -16.55 10.60 4.75
CA CYS A 444 -15.40 11.47 4.52
C CYS A 444 -15.10 11.61 3.02
N GLN A 445 -14.63 12.78 2.59
CA GLN A 445 -14.34 13.06 1.18
C GLN A 445 -13.07 12.36 0.66
N ILE A 446 -12.33 11.64 1.50
CA ILE A 446 -11.07 10.98 1.11
C ILE A 446 -11.29 9.55 0.60
N THR A 447 -12.40 8.90 0.96
CA THR A 447 -12.77 7.64 0.32
C THR A 447 -13.13 7.89 -1.14
N TYR A 448 -12.68 7.01 -2.03
CA TYR A 448 -12.98 7.09 -3.46
C TYR A 448 -14.50 7.19 -3.72
N ASP A 449 -14.91 8.13 -4.60
CA ASP A 449 -16.30 8.54 -4.81
C ASP A 449 -17.26 7.36 -4.99
N TYR A 450 -16.88 6.37 -5.81
CA TYR A 450 -17.72 5.21 -6.08
C TYR A 450 -17.93 4.33 -4.84
N TYR A 451 -16.91 4.19 -3.98
CA TYR A 451 -17.00 3.38 -2.76
C TYR A 451 -17.63 4.12 -1.58
N ARG A 452 -17.79 5.44 -1.67
CA ARG A 452 -18.48 6.24 -0.65
C ARG A 452 -19.91 5.75 -0.38
N SER A 453 -20.62 5.24 -1.39
CA SER A 453 -21.98 4.70 -1.21
C SER A 453 -22.01 3.27 -0.66
N LEU A 454 -20.95 2.49 -0.86
CA LEU A 454 -20.87 1.09 -0.45
C LEU A 454 -20.39 0.95 1.00
N TYR A 455 -19.37 1.71 1.40
CA TYR A 455 -18.70 1.61 2.69
C TYR A 455 -18.82 2.88 3.53
N LEU A 456 -20.05 3.12 3.99
CA LEU A 456 -20.41 4.30 4.78
C LEU A 456 -19.71 4.33 6.15
N ASN A 457 -18.93 5.37 6.39
CA ASN A 457 -18.25 5.70 7.64
C ASN A 457 -19.24 5.91 8.79
N SER A 458 -20.42 6.46 8.47
CA SER A 458 -21.52 6.63 9.42
C SER A 458 -22.02 5.32 10.06
N ARG A 459 -21.65 4.17 9.50
CA ARG A 459 -21.94 2.84 10.05
C ARG A 459 -20.84 2.29 10.96
N ASN A 460 -19.74 3.01 11.19
CA ASN A 460 -18.75 2.66 12.22
C ASN A 460 -18.26 3.84 13.05
N CYS A 461 -18.61 5.06 12.68
CA CYS A 461 -18.29 6.26 13.39
C CYS A 461 -18.78 6.24 14.85
N GLU A 462 -17.87 6.53 15.79
CA GLU A 462 -18.16 6.62 17.22
C GLU A 462 -19.10 7.78 17.58
N TYR A 463 -18.97 8.92 16.88
CA TYR A 463 -19.89 10.06 17.06
C TYR A 463 -21.34 9.72 16.71
N CYS A 464 -21.54 8.86 15.71
CA CYS A 464 -22.84 8.59 15.10
C CYS A 464 -23.51 7.33 15.64
N MET A 465 -22.73 6.40 16.18
CA MET A 465 -23.22 5.11 16.63
C MET A 465 -22.77 4.79 18.05
N SER A 466 -23.72 4.35 18.87
CA SER A 466 -23.44 3.91 20.24
C SER A 466 -22.72 2.56 20.33
N ASN A 467 -22.61 1.82 19.22
CA ASN A 467 -21.99 0.50 19.12
C ASN A 467 -20.98 0.39 17.98
N SER A 468 -20.25 1.48 17.70
CA SER A 468 -19.10 1.47 16.77
C SER A 468 -18.09 0.37 17.13
N VAL A 469 -17.55 -0.30 16.10
CA VAL A 469 -16.52 -1.32 16.26
C VAL A 469 -15.17 -0.60 16.44
N PRO A 470 -14.49 -0.78 17.58
CA PRO A 470 -13.14 -0.24 17.75
C PRO A 470 -12.18 -0.85 16.73
N CYS A 471 -11.51 0.01 15.96
CA CYS A 471 -10.51 -0.40 14.98
C CYS A 471 -9.42 0.69 14.86
N VAL A 472 -8.41 0.43 14.03
CA VAL A 472 -7.26 1.33 13.84
C VAL A 472 -7.66 2.78 13.52
N MET A 473 -8.74 3.00 12.77
CA MET A 473 -9.22 4.36 12.43
C MET A 473 -10.06 5.04 13.53
N ARG A 474 -10.37 4.30 14.61
CA ARG A 474 -10.95 4.87 15.85
C ARG A 474 -9.87 5.13 16.90
N SER A 475 -8.72 4.48 16.78
CA SER A 475 -7.63 4.64 17.72
C SER A 475 -6.82 5.89 17.38
N GLY A 476 -6.85 6.87 18.28
CA GLY A 476 -6.13 8.14 18.12
C GLY A 476 -6.62 9.27 19.05
N ALA A 477 -7.86 9.21 19.56
CA ALA A 477 -8.45 10.37 20.23
C ALA A 477 -9.12 10.12 21.59
N ASN A 478 -9.16 8.88 22.11
CA ASN A 478 -9.68 8.62 23.45
C ASN A 478 -8.58 8.31 24.46
N ASN A 479 -8.77 8.84 25.67
CA ASN A 479 -7.88 8.85 26.85
C ASN A 479 -7.41 7.46 27.35
N ASP A 480 -7.74 6.37 26.64
CA ASP A 480 -7.29 5.02 26.95
C ASP A 480 -6.16 4.56 26.01
N HIS A 481 -5.82 5.32 24.95
CA HIS A 481 -4.71 5.14 23.99
C HIS A 481 -4.42 3.70 23.52
N ALA A 482 -5.31 2.75 23.80
CA ALA A 482 -5.17 1.36 23.41
C ALA A 482 -5.48 1.30 21.93
N MET A 483 -4.42 1.33 21.13
CA MET A 483 -4.55 1.08 19.71
C MET A 483 -5.18 -0.26 19.46
N ASN A 484 -6.24 -0.24 18.67
CA ASN A 484 -6.87 -1.44 18.17
C ASN A 484 -5.99 -2.00 17.05
N ASP A 485 -5.30 -3.10 17.32
CA ASP A 485 -4.55 -3.89 16.34
C ASP A 485 -5.48 -4.69 15.41
N TYR A 486 -6.46 -3.99 14.82
CA TYR A 486 -7.51 -4.57 14.01
C TYR A 486 -8.05 -3.54 13.02
N ILE A 487 -8.30 -3.98 11.79
CA ILE A 487 -9.00 -3.20 10.77
C ILE A 487 -10.44 -3.71 10.61
N CYS A 488 -11.42 -2.81 10.72
CA CYS A 488 -12.83 -3.17 10.62
C CYS A 488 -13.28 -3.36 9.16
N PRO A 489 -14.43 -4.02 8.91
CA PRO A 489 -14.96 -4.19 7.55
C PRO A 489 -15.20 -2.88 6.79
N TYR A 490 -15.52 -1.79 7.50
CA TYR A 490 -15.79 -0.49 6.89
C TYR A 490 -14.51 0.13 6.33
N THR A 491 -13.47 0.25 7.17
CA THR A 491 -12.14 0.70 6.73
C THR A 491 -11.59 -0.19 5.61
N LYS A 492 -11.77 -1.52 5.68
CA LYS A 492 -11.36 -2.45 4.61
C LYS A 492 -11.94 -2.04 3.26
N GLY A 493 -13.24 -1.79 3.20
CA GLY A 493 -13.88 -1.36 1.97
C GLY A 493 -13.37 -0.01 1.45
N GLN A 494 -13.16 0.95 2.36
CA GLN A 494 -12.68 2.29 2.01
C GLN A 494 -11.30 2.28 1.35
N ILE A 495 -10.38 1.40 1.78
CA ILE A 495 -9.02 1.28 1.23
C ILE A 495 -8.90 0.29 0.05
N GLY A 496 -10.03 -0.24 -0.44
CA GLY A 496 -10.06 -1.16 -1.58
C GLY A 496 -9.82 -2.64 -1.22
N TRP A 497 -10.04 -3.04 0.03
CA TRP A 497 -10.09 -4.44 0.48
C TRP A 497 -11.53 -4.95 0.67
N GLY A 498 -12.50 -4.19 0.17
CA GLY A 498 -13.89 -4.59 0.10
C GLY A 498 -14.14 -5.62 -1.00
N ASP A 499 -15.23 -6.35 -0.81
CA ASP A 499 -15.88 -7.26 -1.75
C ASP A 499 -17.37 -7.15 -1.41
N TYR A 500 -18.03 -6.15 -1.98
CA TYR A 500 -19.35 -5.69 -1.52
C TYR A 500 -20.46 -6.70 -1.86
N ASP A 501 -20.34 -7.41 -2.97
CA ASP A 501 -21.32 -8.41 -3.43
C ASP A 501 -20.95 -9.87 -3.11
N GLU A 502 -19.81 -10.08 -2.45
CA GLU A 502 -19.30 -11.35 -1.93
C GLU A 502 -18.97 -12.39 -3.02
N ASP A 503 -18.55 -11.94 -4.21
CA ASP A 503 -18.18 -12.82 -5.33
C ASP A 503 -16.72 -13.34 -5.28
N ASN A 504 -15.95 -12.89 -4.27
CA ASN A 504 -14.52 -13.16 -4.02
C ASN A 504 -13.55 -12.39 -4.93
N ILE A 505 -14.00 -11.31 -5.57
CA ILE A 505 -13.17 -10.34 -6.29
C ILE A 505 -13.24 -9.03 -5.50
N LEU A 506 -12.09 -8.41 -5.25
CA LEU A 506 -12.11 -7.13 -4.54
C LEU A 506 -12.71 -6.04 -5.42
N ASP A 507 -13.44 -5.10 -4.84
CA ASP A 507 -14.15 -4.07 -5.60
C ASP A 507 -13.25 -3.26 -6.57
N PRO A 508 -11.96 -2.98 -6.27
CA PRO A 508 -11.05 -2.33 -7.23
C PRO A 508 -10.74 -3.15 -8.48
N PHE A 509 -11.01 -4.45 -8.46
CA PHE A 509 -10.80 -5.41 -9.54
C PHE A 509 -12.10 -5.95 -10.12
N ASP A 510 -13.24 -5.55 -9.57
CA ASP A 510 -14.58 -5.92 -10.02
C ASP A 510 -15.20 -4.78 -10.83
N LEU A 511 -15.73 -5.12 -12.01
CA LEU A 511 -16.43 -4.18 -12.88
C LEU A 511 -17.90 -3.95 -12.46
N CYS A 512 -18.48 -4.83 -11.65
CA CYS A 512 -19.82 -4.73 -11.13
C CYS A 512 -19.90 -4.97 -9.61
N PRO A 513 -19.26 -4.15 -8.74
CA PRO A 513 -19.15 -4.37 -7.29
C PRO A 513 -20.47 -4.54 -6.49
N GLU A 514 -21.62 -4.34 -7.12
CA GLU A 514 -22.94 -4.51 -6.50
C GLU A 514 -23.66 -5.78 -6.98
N GLN A 515 -23.10 -6.55 -7.91
CA GLN A 515 -23.77 -7.66 -8.60
C GLN A 515 -22.79 -8.83 -8.85
N PRO A 516 -22.95 -9.96 -8.15
CA PRO A 516 -21.91 -10.98 -8.13
C PRO A 516 -21.72 -11.63 -9.48
N GLY A 517 -20.46 -11.91 -9.83
CA GLY A 517 -20.10 -12.53 -11.09
C GLY A 517 -18.89 -13.47 -10.99
N PRO A 518 -18.61 -14.23 -12.06
CA PRO A 518 -17.43 -15.06 -12.09
C PRO A 518 -16.17 -14.21 -12.41
N PRO A 519 -14.97 -14.58 -11.92
CA PRO A 519 -13.72 -13.94 -12.30
C PRO A 519 -13.43 -13.95 -13.80
N SER A 520 -13.95 -14.94 -14.55
CA SER A 520 -13.85 -14.99 -16.01
C SER A 520 -14.60 -13.86 -16.72
N ASN A 521 -15.50 -13.17 -16.01
CA ASN A 521 -16.25 -12.01 -16.48
C ASN A 521 -15.98 -10.76 -15.62
N TYR A 522 -14.82 -10.69 -14.96
CA TYR A 522 -14.37 -9.54 -14.17
C TYR A 522 -15.39 -9.10 -13.09
N GLY A 523 -16.00 -10.09 -12.42
CA GLY A 523 -16.98 -9.88 -11.34
C GLY A 523 -18.36 -9.42 -11.79
N CYS A 524 -18.56 -9.15 -13.08
CA CYS A 524 -19.89 -8.90 -13.60
C CYS A 524 -20.70 -10.19 -13.81
N PRO A 525 -22.03 -10.15 -13.64
CA PRO A 525 -22.91 -11.26 -14.00
C PRO A 525 -22.70 -11.70 -15.45
N SER A 526 -22.50 -12.99 -15.67
CA SER A 526 -22.43 -13.53 -17.03
C SER A 526 -23.84 -13.68 -17.59
N PHE A 527 -24.25 -12.80 -18.50
CA PHE A 527 -25.52 -12.94 -19.21
C PHE A 527 -25.45 -14.11 -20.18
N GLY A 528 -26.01 -15.26 -19.80
CA GLY A 528 -26.17 -16.41 -20.68
C GLY A 528 -27.48 -16.34 -21.47
N LEU A 529 -27.64 -17.21 -22.48
CA LEU A 529 -28.95 -17.41 -23.14
C LEU A 529 -30.08 -17.76 -22.15
N ALA A 530 -29.73 -18.25 -20.96
CA ALA A 530 -30.66 -18.56 -19.87
C ALA A 530 -31.28 -17.32 -19.22
N ASP A 531 -30.63 -16.16 -19.33
CA ASP A 531 -31.06 -14.89 -18.72
C ASP A 531 -31.84 -14.01 -19.71
N ILE A 532 -31.87 -14.39 -21.00
CA ILE A 532 -32.70 -13.73 -22.01
C ILE A 532 -34.15 -13.54 -21.54
N PRO A 533 -34.83 -14.50 -20.89
CA PRO A 533 -36.21 -14.32 -20.42
C PRO A 533 -36.41 -13.15 -19.44
N SER A 534 -35.42 -12.78 -18.61
CA SER A 534 -35.57 -11.65 -17.68
C SER A 534 -35.48 -10.31 -18.40
N LEU A 535 -34.76 -10.23 -19.52
CA LEU A 535 -34.69 -9.02 -20.37
C LEU A 535 -36.01 -8.73 -21.11
N PHE A 536 -36.93 -9.69 -21.11
CA PHE A 536 -38.25 -9.61 -21.71
C PHE A 536 -39.34 -9.95 -20.67
N ASP A 537 -39.13 -9.56 -19.41
CA ASP A 537 -40.09 -9.84 -18.33
C ASP A 537 -41.36 -8.98 -18.40
N SER A 538 -41.28 -7.82 -19.06
CA SER A 538 -42.31 -6.80 -19.17
C SER A 538 -42.21 -6.05 -20.52
N ASP A 539 -43.31 -5.43 -20.93
CA ASP A 539 -43.42 -4.59 -22.15
C ASP A 539 -42.78 -5.22 -23.40
N ASN A 540 -42.99 -6.51 -23.62
CA ASN A 540 -42.32 -7.29 -24.66
C ASN A 540 -43.27 -7.73 -25.79
N PHE A 541 -42.82 -7.56 -27.04
CA PHE A 541 -43.63 -7.77 -28.24
C PHE A 541 -42.91 -8.68 -29.23
N HIS A 542 -43.59 -9.75 -29.64
CA HIS A 542 -43.14 -10.59 -30.75
C HIS A 542 -43.59 -9.96 -32.06
N VAL A 543 -42.63 -9.53 -32.86
CA VAL A 543 -42.91 -8.85 -34.12
C VAL A 543 -42.43 -9.69 -35.29
N VAL A 544 -43.36 -9.97 -36.20
CA VAL A 544 -43.09 -10.66 -37.46
C VAL A 544 -43.52 -9.77 -38.63
N GLY A 545 -42.86 -9.89 -39.78
CA GLY A 545 -43.26 -9.14 -40.96
C GLY A 545 -44.70 -9.44 -41.42
N ASP A 546 -45.44 -8.44 -41.91
CA ASP A 546 -46.79 -8.57 -42.47
C ASP A 546 -46.80 -9.43 -43.75
N THR A 547 -45.62 -9.61 -44.36
CA THR A 547 -45.37 -10.46 -45.53
C THR A 547 -44.61 -11.74 -45.23
N ALA A 548 -44.42 -12.07 -43.94
CA ALA A 548 -43.60 -13.19 -43.52
C ALA A 548 -44.13 -14.55 -43.98
N TYR A 549 -43.21 -15.49 -44.20
CA TYR A 549 -43.53 -16.85 -44.58
C TYR A 549 -44.06 -17.65 -43.38
N CYS A 550 -44.71 -18.79 -43.66
CA CYS A 550 -45.20 -19.67 -42.60
C CYS A 550 -44.08 -20.16 -41.66
N THR A 551 -42.85 -20.25 -42.15
CA THR A 551 -41.65 -20.60 -41.37
C THR A 551 -41.26 -19.51 -40.38
N ASP A 552 -41.36 -18.24 -40.76
CA ASP A 552 -41.10 -17.10 -39.88
C ASP A 552 -42.13 -17.06 -38.74
N VAL A 553 -43.42 -17.23 -39.08
CA VAL A 553 -44.52 -17.28 -38.10
C VAL A 553 -44.36 -18.46 -37.13
N LEU A 554 -43.94 -19.63 -37.64
CA LEU A 554 -43.63 -20.78 -36.80
C LEU A 554 -42.40 -20.54 -35.92
N GLY A 555 -41.38 -19.85 -36.45
CA GLY A 555 -40.19 -19.42 -35.70
C GLY A 555 -40.57 -18.55 -34.51
N THR A 556 -41.45 -17.57 -34.72
CA THR A 556 -41.98 -16.72 -33.64
C THR A 556 -42.67 -17.55 -32.55
N ALA A 557 -43.50 -18.52 -32.93
CA ALA A 557 -44.19 -19.39 -31.97
C ALA A 557 -43.20 -20.28 -31.17
N ASN A 558 -42.15 -20.78 -31.82
CA ASN A 558 -41.12 -21.57 -31.14
C ASN A 558 -40.32 -20.73 -30.13
N LEU A 559 -40.01 -19.48 -30.47
CA LEU A 559 -39.40 -18.54 -29.52
C LEU A 559 -40.35 -18.26 -28.37
N SER A 560 -41.63 -17.95 -28.64
CA SER A 560 -42.64 -17.66 -27.60
C SER A 560 -42.79 -18.80 -26.61
N TRP A 561 -42.70 -20.05 -27.10
CA TRP A 561 -42.75 -21.23 -26.25
C TRP A 561 -41.64 -21.22 -25.20
N ILE A 562 -40.39 -20.94 -25.60
CA ILE A 562 -39.24 -20.92 -24.69
C ILE A 562 -39.38 -19.81 -23.63
N PHE A 563 -39.84 -18.62 -24.05
CA PHE A 563 -40.11 -17.51 -23.13
C PHE A 563 -41.20 -17.86 -22.12
N GLY A 564 -42.34 -18.40 -22.55
CA GLY A 564 -43.43 -18.77 -21.64
C GLY A 564 -43.08 -19.84 -20.59
N PHE A 565 -41.95 -20.54 -20.73
CA PHE A 565 -41.43 -21.45 -19.68
C PHE A 565 -40.58 -20.75 -18.61
N HIS A 566 -40.06 -19.55 -18.90
CA HIS A 566 -39.06 -18.85 -18.07
C HIS A 566 -39.44 -17.40 -17.70
N SER A 567 -40.39 -16.76 -18.40
CA SER A 567 -40.90 -15.41 -18.13
C SER A 567 -42.28 -15.46 -17.42
N GLY A 568 -42.60 -14.39 -16.68
CA GLY A 568 -43.90 -14.23 -16.00
C GLY A 568 -45.02 -13.72 -16.91
N GLU A 569 -44.68 -12.96 -17.95
CA GLU A 569 -45.63 -12.44 -18.94
C GLU A 569 -45.44 -13.11 -20.30
N ILE A 570 -46.56 -13.41 -20.96
CA ILE A 570 -46.58 -14.00 -22.31
C ILE A 570 -46.45 -12.84 -23.31
N PRO A 571 -45.42 -12.82 -24.17
CA PRO A 571 -45.27 -11.76 -25.15
C PRO A 571 -46.48 -11.63 -26.06
N GLU A 572 -46.85 -10.39 -26.39
CA GLU A 572 -47.92 -10.16 -27.34
C GLU A 572 -47.43 -10.22 -28.78
N GLY A 573 -48.17 -10.93 -29.64
CA GLY A 573 -47.89 -11.00 -31.08
C GLY A 573 -48.33 -9.75 -31.82
N ARG A 574 -47.46 -9.25 -32.71
CA ARG A 574 -47.69 -8.13 -33.62
C ARG A 574 -47.16 -8.47 -35.01
N THR A 575 -47.76 -7.87 -36.03
CA THR A 575 -47.02 -7.62 -37.28
C THR A 575 -46.39 -6.24 -37.23
N ASP A 576 -45.33 -6.01 -37.99
CA ASP A 576 -44.71 -4.67 -38.14
C ASP A 576 -45.77 -3.59 -38.48
N ARG A 577 -46.80 -3.95 -39.26
CA ARG A 577 -47.89 -3.04 -39.64
C ARG A 577 -48.85 -2.69 -38.50
N ILE A 578 -49.08 -3.60 -37.56
CA ILE A 578 -50.04 -3.38 -36.46
C ILE A 578 -49.38 -3.07 -35.13
N LEU A 579 -48.04 -2.97 -35.09
CA LEU A 579 -47.28 -2.53 -33.93
C LEU A 579 -47.57 -1.04 -33.67
N PRO A 580 -48.29 -0.69 -32.59
CA PRO A 580 -48.57 0.69 -32.21
C PRO A 580 -47.28 1.46 -31.93
N TYR A 581 -47.27 2.75 -32.25
CA TYR A 581 -46.10 3.62 -32.08
C TYR A 581 -45.52 3.60 -30.66
N ASN A 582 -46.35 3.56 -29.61
CA ASN A 582 -45.88 3.52 -28.23
C ASN A 582 -45.18 2.19 -27.87
N GLU A 583 -45.65 1.06 -28.41
CA GLU A 583 -45.02 -0.25 -28.25
C GLU A 583 -43.74 -0.34 -29.09
N TYR A 584 -43.77 0.24 -30.29
CA TYR A 584 -42.61 0.38 -31.16
C TYR A 584 -41.50 1.26 -30.56
N GLU A 585 -41.79 2.28 -29.77
CA GLU A 585 -40.76 3.16 -29.20
C GLU A 585 -40.19 2.62 -27.88
N ARG A 586 -41.04 2.01 -27.05
CA ARG A 586 -40.70 1.69 -25.66
C ARG A 586 -40.62 0.21 -25.35
N GLY A 587 -41.24 -0.63 -26.17
CA GLY A 587 -41.33 -2.05 -25.93
C GLY A 587 -40.02 -2.77 -26.28
N ASN A 588 -39.74 -3.82 -25.51
CA ASN A 588 -38.71 -4.81 -25.85
C ASN A 588 -39.20 -5.62 -27.05
N LEU A 589 -38.40 -5.72 -28.11
CA LEU A 589 -38.86 -6.31 -29.38
C LEU A 589 -38.16 -7.63 -29.68
N LEU A 590 -38.94 -8.66 -29.99
CA LEU A 590 -38.47 -9.94 -30.51
C LEU A 590 -38.87 -10.06 -31.97
N ILE A 591 -37.92 -9.78 -32.86
CA ILE A 591 -38.17 -9.66 -34.29
C ILE A 591 -37.78 -10.98 -34.97
N THR A 592 -38.75 -11.63 -35.60
CA THR A 592 -38.52 -12.85 -36.40
C THR A 592 -38.76 -12.59 -37.88
N GLY A 593 -37.86 -13.09 -38.72
CA GLY A 593 -37.93 -12.97 -40.17
C GLY A 593 -37.00 -11.86 -40.69
N GLY A 594 -36.37 -12.12 -41.84
CA GLY A 594 -35.29 -11.27 -42.34
C GLY A 594 -35.72 -9.94 -42.94
N PRO A 595 -34.76 -9.09 -43.31
CA PRO A 595 -34.98 -7.79 -43.94
C PRO A 595 -35.90 -7.82 -45.17
N ALA A 596 -35.96 -8.95 -45.88
CA ALA A 596 -36.82 -9.10 -47.06
C ALA A 596 -38.32 -9.13 -46.74
N VAL A 597 -38.69 -9.50 -45.51
CA VAL A 597 -40.10 -9.68 -45.09
C VAL A 597 -40.50 -8.79 -43.91
N SER A 598 -39.54 -8.23 -43.17
CA SER A 598 -39.75 -7.39 -42.00
C SER A 598 -38.90 -6.10 -42.08
N PRO A 599 -39.52 -4.91 -42.23
CA PRO A 599 -38.81 -3.63 -42.21
C PRO A 599 -38.04 -3.38 -40.90
N LEU A 600 -38.57 -3.86 -39.77
CA LEU A 600 -37.92 -3.73 -38.47
C LEU A 600 -36.63 -4.54 -38.38
N ALA A 601 -36.55 -5.68 -39.06
CA ALA A 601 -35.31 -6.46 -39.11
C ALA A 601 -34.21 -5.73 -39.90
N GLU A 602 -34.58 -4.97 -40.93
CA GLU A 602 -33.66 -4.11 -41.67
C GLU A 602 -33.22 -2.91 -40.81
N GLU A 603 -34.15 -2.25 -40.13
CA GLU A 603 -33.88 -1.10 -39.26
C GLU A 603 -32.90 -1.43 -38.14
N PHE A 604 -33.24 -2.41 -37.30
CA PHE A 604 -32.38 -2.79 -36.18
C PHE A 604 -31.13 -3.54 -36.63
N GLY A 605 -31.18 -4.25 -37.76
CA GLY A 605 -29.99 -4.79 -38.39
C GLY A 605 -28.98 -3.67 -38.69
N ASN A 606 -29.42 -2.60 -39.34
CA ASN A 606 -28.57 -1.44 -39.61
C ASN A 606 -28.09 -0.75 -38.33
N TYR A 607 -28.96 -0.61 -37.32
CA TYR A 607 -28.61 -0.02 -36.02
C TYR A 607 -27.46 -0.77 -35.34
N PHE A 608 -27.50 -2.11 -35.34
CA PHE A 608 -26.46 -2.96 -34.76
C PHE A 608 -25.29 -3.25 -35.71
N GLY A 609 -25.23 -2.60 -36.89
CA GLY A 609 -24.16 -2.82 -37.87
C GLY A 609 -24.18 -4.20 -38.53
N ILE A 610 -25.32 -4.87 -38.53
CA ILE A 610 -25.56 -6.18 -39.14
C ILE A 610 -25.94 -5.97 -40.60
N THR A 611 -25.21 -6.61 -41.50
CA THR A 611 -25.44 -6.49 -42.95
C THR A 611 -25.49 -7.86 -43.61
N TYR A 612 -25.97 -7.93 -44.84
CA TYR A 612 -25.97 -9.19 -45.60
C TYR A 612 -25.68 -8.94 -47.08
N THR A 613 -25.14 -9.97 -47.72
CA THR A 613 -24.97 -10.02 -49.17
C THR A 613 -25.77 -11.19 -49.73
N TYR A 614 -26.62 -10.90 -50.72
CA TYR A 614 -27.45 -11.90 -51.38
C TYR A 614 -27.17 -11.94 -52.89
N TYR A 615 -26.75 -13.10 -53.38
CA TYR A 615 -26.62 -13.40 -54.80
C TYR A 615 -27.66 -14.46 -55.20
N PRO A 616 -28.76 -14.07 -55.87
CA PRO A 616 -29.87 -14.98 -56.17
C PRO A 616 -29.44 -16.29 -56.82
N GLY A 617 -29.80 -17.41 -56.19
CA GLY A 617 -29.47 -18.76 -56.64
C GLY A 617 -28.00 -19.16 -56.53
N VAL A 618 -27.16 -18.33 -55.90
CA VAL A 618 -25.72 -18.56 -55.73
C VAL A 618 -25.35 -18.63 -54.25
N SER A 619 -25.52 -17.55 -53.49
CA SER A 619 -25.12 -17.51 -52.09
C SER A 619 -25.87 -16.47 -51.27
N PHE A 620 -25.84 -16.67 -49.96
CA PHE A 620 -26.31 -15.73 -48.96
C PHE A 620 -25.29 -15.66 -47.83
N GLU A 621 -24.89 -14.45 -47.41
CA GLU A 621 -23.90 -14.24 -46.35
C GLU A 621 -24.37 -13.14 -45.42
N ILE A 622 -24.29 -13.38 -44.10
CA ILE A 622 -24.61 -12.41 -43.05
C ILE A 622 -23.29 -11.98 -42.40
N PHE A 623 -23.12 -10.68 -42.16
CA PHE A 623 -21.98 -10.06 -41.49
C PHE A 623 -22.44 -9.39 -40.20
N CYS A 624 -21.73 -9.64 -39.10
CA CYS A 624 -22.02 -9.09 -37.79
C CYS A 624 -20.72 -8.98 -36.98
N GLU A 625 -20.43 -7.81 -36.42
CA GLU A 625 -19.29 -7.58 -35.49
C GLU A 625 -17.92 -8.08 -35.98
N GLY A 626 -17.67 -8.01 -37.29
CA GLY A 626 -16.42 -8.45 -37.90
C GLY A 626 -16.36 -9.94 -38.27
N GLU A 627 -17.42 -10.70 -37.96
CA GLU A 627 -17.59 -12.11 -38.32
C GLU A 627 -18.62 -12.27 -39.44
N SER A 628 -18.57 -13.40 -40.16
CA SER A 628 -19.59 -13.75 -41.16
C SER A 628 -20.00 -15.22 -41.14
N ILE A 629 -21.25 -15.47 -41.57
CA ILE A 629 -21.79 -16.81 -41.82
C ILE A 629 -22.32 -16.90 -43.25
N PHE A 630 -21.96 -17.96 -43.95
CA PHE A 630 -22.17 -18.11 -45.39
C PHE A 630 -22.98 -19.37 -45.74
N LEU A 631 -23.93 -19.23 -46.67
CA LEU A 631 -24.73 -20.31 -47.25
C LEU A 631 -24.56 -20.34 -48.77
N ASP A 632 -24.17 -21.50 -49.30
CA ASP A 632 -24.29 -21.80 -50.73
C ASP A 632 -25.74 -22.20 -51.03
N LEU A 633 -26.43 -21.43 -51.88
CA LEU A 633 -27.86 -21.64 -52.13
C LEU A 633 -28.16 -22.92 -52.92
N ARG A 634 -27.13 -23.58 -53.46
CA ARG A 634 -27.26 -24.92 -54.06
C ARG A 634 -27.41 -26.01 -53.01
N ASP A 635 -26.99 -25.74 -51.76
CA ASP A 635 -27.15 -26.66 -50.63
C ASP A 635 -28.50 -26.47 -49.92
N TYR A 636 -29.22 -25.39 -50.18
CA TYR A 636 -30.58 -25.17 -49.66
C TYR A 636 -31.60 -26.07 -50.39
N PRO A 637 -32.57 -26.70 -49.70
CA PRO A 637 -32.91 -26.57 -48.28
C PRO A 637 -32.24 -27.60 -47.35
N HIS A 638 -31.20 -28.30 -47.80
CA HIS A 638 -30.50 -29.29 -46.96
C HIS A 638 -29.56 -28.64 -45.93
N ARG A 639 -29.15 -27.39 -46.19
CA ARG A 639 -28.44 -26.51 -45.27
C ARG A 639 -29.13 -25.16 -45.21
N ASP A 640 -28.99 -24.53 -44.06
CA ASP A 640 -29.54 -23.21 -43.78
C ASP A 640 -28.64 -22.48 -42.78
N ILE A 641 -28.78 -21.15 -42.71
CA ILE A 641 -28.07 -20.29 -41.76
C ILE A 641 -29.07 -19.34 -41.09
N ALA A 642 -28.81 -19.04 -39.83
CA ALA A 642 -29.59 -18.06 -39.08
C ALA A 642 -28.67 -17.25 -38.16
N LEU A 643 -29.04 -16.00 -37.96
CA LEU A 643 -28.49 -15.09 -36.97
C LEU A 643 -29.47 -15.03 -35.79
N VAL A 644 -28.93 -15.09 -34.57
CA VAL A 644 -29.62 -14.73 -33.33
C VAL A 644 -28.77 -13.66 -32.67
N TYR A 645 -29.29 -12.43 -32.64
CA TYR A 645 -28.57 -11.26 -32.12
C TYR A 645 -29.37 -10.57 -31.03
N LEU A 646 -28.77 -10.42 -29.84
CA LEU A 646 -29.34 -9.70 -28.71
C LEU A 646 -28.59 -8.38 -28.56
N GLY A 647 -29.31 -7.26 -28.67
CA GLY A 647 -28.73 -5.92 -28.53
C GLY A 647 -29.62 -5.01 -27.69
N ARG A 648 -29.04 -3.92 -27.19
CA ARG A 648 -29.77 -2.85 -26.48
C ARG A 648 -29.80 -1.60 -27.34
N GLU A 649 -30.97 -1.02 -27.55
CA GLU A 649 -31.09 0.29 -28.16
C GLU A 649 -30.85 1.35 -27.08
N ILE A 650 -29.77 2.12 -27.24
CA ILE A 650 -29.29 3.06 -26.21
C ILE A 650 -30.30 4.19 -25.99
N GLU A 651 -30.94 4.69 -27.05
CA GLU A 651 -31.79 5.89 -26.99
C GLU A 651 -33.05 5.69 -26.13
N ASN A 652 -33.63 4.49 -26.16
CA ASN A 652 -34.86 4.15 -25.43
C ASN A 652 -34.64 3.11 -24.33
N GLU A 653 -33.38 2.78 -24.04
CA GLU A 653 -32.93 1.84 -22.99
C GLU A 653 -33.55 0.43 -23.03
N ARG A 654 -34.00 -0.03 -24.19
CA ARG A 654 -34.77 -1.28 -24.36
C ARG A 654 -33.99 -2.42 -25.03
N THR A 655 -34.47 -3.63 -24.86
CA THR A 655 -33.86 -4.86 -25.38
C THR A 655 -34.48 -5.26 -26.73
N ILE A 656 -33.62 -5.60 -27.70
CA ILE A 656 -34.00 -6.08 -29.03
C ILE A 656 -33.35 -7.46 -29.28
N LEU A 657 -34.17 -8.45 -29.63
CA LEU A 657 -33.71 -9.76 -30.10
C LEU A 657 -34.07 -9.93 -31.58
N LEU A 658 -33.06 -10.01 -32.44
CA LEU A 658 -33.20 -10.28 -33.86
C LEU A 658 -32.96 -11.75 -34.16
N VAL A 659 -33.92 -12.39 -34.83
CA VAL A 659 -33.80 -13.77 -35.30
C VAL A 659 -34.20 -13.87 -36.77
N TRP A 660 -33.22 -14.03 -37.65
CA TRP A 660 -33.48 -14.17 -39.08
C TRP A 660 -32.38 -14.91 -39.85
N GLY A 661 -32.73 -15.44 -41.02
CA GLY A 661 -31.88 -16.31 -41.84
C GLY A 661 -32.34 -16.32 -43.31
N TYR A 662 -32.00 -17.37 -44.06
CA TYR A 662 -32.33 -17.52 -45.48
C TYR A 662 -33.57 -18.39 -45.76
#